data_AF-A0A409WDV9-F1
#
_entry.id   AF-A0A409WDV9-F1
#
_cell.length_a   1.000
_cell.length_b   1.000
_cell.length_c   1.000
_cell.angle_alpha   90.00
_cell.angle_beta   90.00
_cell.angle_gamma   90.00
#
_symmetry.space_group_name_H-M   'P 1'
#
loop_
_entity.id
_entity.type
_entity.pdbx_description
1 polymer ?
#
loop_
_entity_poly.entity_id
_entity_poly.type
_entity_poly.pdbx_seq_one_letter_code
_entity_poly.pdbx_strand_id
1 'polypeptide(L)'
;MYTNSWDPNNGQILISTDTGNTWTASPLPFKVGGNMPGRGMTIQRLAIDPNSNGILFFGARSGNGLWKSTNFGATWTKVTSFTNTGTYIPDPTDTSGYNSDKIGTPSVSNLLRILIRVTGIAWVTFDSTSGKSGSPTPRIFVGVASQGSNNIFVTNDGGSTWSAVAGQNTTYLPHKGVLSPAEKVLYVSYSNGAGPYDGTLGAVQKYNITSGAWTDITPVSGSDLYFGFGGVAVDLQRPGTIMVAALNSWWPDGQIFRSTNGGATWTALWVWGNYPTLIKHYGYSDSLAPWLGPNSLDTNPGDKQIGWMMEALVIDPFDSNHWLYGTGATMYGGHNLLQWDSAYNVSISSLADGIEETSVQSLISPPTGPPLLSAVGDIGGFQHVSLTKAPATGFVNPTWSTTVDLDYAGKAPTNIVRIGNGDSSTGKQVALSTDSGATWNQDYGAADNVTGGHVALSATGDIVLWSTSSNGVQVSQYTNAFTAVTSLPSNSIIASDKVVDSNFYGASGSKFYVSVDGGKTFTAKSTLGASTSPVKIVVHPNVTGDIWVSSDAGLFHSTNNGTSFSAISGVSQAWAIALGAPASSSSYPAIFAAANIGGTIGYFRSDDQGTNWVQINDAAHGFGSVSANVLTGDPRIYGRVYIGTNGRGIFYGDIHGAAPPPTSTASSTTTKSTTTSSSTKTTTTTTTTKSSSTTTKTTTTSSSTSSSSSPTSTSLVPGYGQCGGPFAQASIGPVVPHVLQDLLAPIATLIIPNVFRLKILNVVALERAWTRIIDADTDDARTLNTTMSVSQPLLETIEADEPSAPQAGNISNQTQPKNARAPVVLTPTTRTSQMATTEGDAESGIGGILRQSAHPVPLLFLYFFRIAAIAVYVLSGWFTDNYVLTTVIVVVLLAMDFWNCRNVAGRTLVGLRFWNQVDEDGESYWVFESRDVGVSSALRYCMLIIRQPSRPANPVDAKMFWIALYAFPALWVALLIVSLLKLGFSFIPIVILALVFNMTNVIGFTYADRDAKQKWANSVAGGSWGLGIGGIGGQILTGAVKKSVGRVFGS
;
A
#
# COMPACT_ATOMS: atom_id res chain seq x y z
N MET A 1 8.28 4.21 9.27
CA MET A 1 7.73 5.50 9.76
C MET A 1 8.68 6.21 10.71
N TYR A 2 9.19 5.55 11.77
CA TYR A 2 10.10 6.16 12.75
C TYR A 2 11.50 5.53 12.71
N THR A 3 12.50 6.20 13.27
CA THR A 3 13.89 5.69 13.40
C THR A 3 14.25 5.26 14.83
N ASN A 4 13.44 5.65 15.83
CA ASN A 4 13.56 5.21 17.22
C ASN A 4 12.90 3.83 17.45
N SER A 5 12.44 3.54 18.67
CA SER A 5 11.79 2.28 19.05
C SER A 5 10.32 2.16 18.64
N TRP A 6 9.65 3.24 18.24
CA TRP A 6 8.19 3.24 17.98
C TRP A 6 7.79 2.47 16.71
N ASP A 7 8.70 2.37 15.74
CA ASP A 7 8.56 1.47 14.61
C ASP A 7 9.56 0.31 14.78
N PRO A 8 9.13 -0.96 14.93
CA PRO A 8 10.07 -2.07 15.07
C PRO A 8 10.80 -2.40 13.76
N ASN A 9 10.31 -1.94 12.61
CA ASN A 9 10.75 -2.39 11.29
C ASN A 9 11.87 -1.52 10.70
N ASN A 10 12.63 -2.11 9.77
CA ASN A 10 13.46 -1.35 8.84
C ASN A 10 12.63 -0.75 7.71
N GLY A 11 13.17 0.29 7.06
CA GLY A 11 12.56 0.90 5.89
C GLY A 11 12.69 0.04 4.64
N GLN A 12 11.91 0.40 3.62
CA GLN A 12 11.88 -0.26 2.32
C GLN A 12 11.77 0.81 1.23
N ILE A 13 12.31 0.55 0.04
CA ILE A 13 11.97 1.28 -1.18
C ILE A 13 10.89 0.48 -1.90
N LEU A 14 9.76 1.11 -2.19
CA LEU A 14 8.68 0.49 -2.96
C LEU A 14 8.86 0.83 -4.45
N ILE A 15 8.76 -0.18 -5.31
CA ILE A 15 8.97 -0.10 -6.76
C ILE A 15 7.67 -0.47 -7.46
N SER A 16 7.18 0.38 -8.35
CA SER A 16 6.03 0.10 -9.22
C SER A 16 6.41 0.34 -10.68
N THR A 17 5.84 -0.47 -11.58
CA THR A 17 5.92 -0.28 -13.05
C THR A 17 4.56 0.05 -13.66
N ASP A 18 3.58 0.39 -12.83
CA ASP A 18 2.16 0.58 -13.17
C ASP A 18 1.54 1.76 -12.41
N THR A 19 2.33 2.82 -12.20
CA THR A 19 1.95 4.08 -11.53
C THR A 19 1.29 3.89 -10.15
N GLY A 20 1.77 2.91 -9.39
CA GLY A 20 1.38 2.65 -8.00
C GLY A 20 0.21 1.69 -7.79
N ASN A 21 -0.28 1.01 -8.84
CA ASN A 21 -1.32 -0.01 -8.71
C ASN A 21 -0.79 -1.29 -8.03
N THR A 22 0.45 -1.70 -8.34
CA THR A 22 1.14 -2.80 -7.66
C THR A 22 2.57 -2.43 -7.30
N TRP A 23 3.09 -3.04 -6.23
CA TRP A 23 4.38 -2.68 -5.64
C TRP A 23 5.24 -3.92 -5.36
N THR A 24 6.54 -3.80 -5.63
CA THR A 24 7.59 -4.72 -5.16
C THR A 24 8.45 -3.99 -4.13
N ALA A 25 8.66 -4.58 -2.96
CA ALA A 25 9.47 -3.99 -1.89
C ALA A 25 10.95 -4.39 -2.00
N SER A 26 11.85 -3.40 -1.98
CA SER A 26 13.29 -3.59 -1.76
C SER A 26 13.63 -3.20 -0.32
N PRO A 27 13.96 -4.15 0.58
CA PRO A 27 14.22 -3.87 1.98
C PRO A 27 15.59 -3.20 2.21
N LEU A 28 15.62 -2.21 3.11
CA LEU A 28 16.85 -1.54 3.52
C LEU A 28 17.39 -2.14 4.84
N PRO A 29 18.71 -2.11 5.09
CA PRO A 29 19.30 -2.60 6.34
C PRO A 29 19.16 -1.62 7.53
N PHE A 30 18.29 -0.59 7.42
CA PHE A 30 18.09 0.46 8.42
C PHE A 30 16.67 1.05 8.32
N LYS A 31 16.24 1.80 9.35
CA LYS A 31 14.90 2.43 9.43
C LYS A 31 14.78 3.71 8.60
N VAL A 32 13.55 4.04 8.18
CA VAL A 32 13.23 5.28 7.44
C VAL A 32 12.22 6.14 8.21
N GLY A 33 12.67 7.35 8.54
CA GLY A 33 11.95 8.35 9.31
C GLY A 33 11.05 9.23 8.45
N GLY A 34 9.90 8.68 8.05
CA GLY A 34 8.84 9.41 7.33
C GLY A 34 8.11 10.43 8.21
N ASN A 35 7.80 10.06 9.46
CA ASN A 35 7.23 10.98 10.45
C ASN A 35 8.25 11.37 11.54
N MET A 36 9.49 11.65 11.14
CA MET A 36 10.54 12.17 12.03
C MET A 36 10.79 13.66 11.75
N PRO A 37 11.41 14.42 12.69
CA PRO A 37 11.86 15.79 12.44
C PRO A 37 12.68 15.93 11.15
N GLY A 38 12.54 17.07 10.50
CA GLY A 38 13.11 17.40 9.20
C GLY A 38 12.51 16.65 8.01
N ARG A 39 11.31 16.05 8.13
CA ARG A 39 10.66 15.31 7.03
C ARG A 39 10.45 16.14 5.76
N GLY A 40 10.17 17.44 5.85
CA GLY A 40 10.00 18.27 4.66
C GLY A 40 11.30 18.57 3.90
N MET A 41 12.40 18.83 4.62
CA MET A 41 13.78 18.86 4.10
C MET A 41 14.16 17.57 3.34
N THR A 42 13.44 16.46 3.54
CA THR A 42 13.71 15.17 2.87
C THR A 42 13.09 15.00 1.49
N ILE A 43 12.33 15.99 1.01
CA ILE A 43 11.65 15.97 -0.29
C ILE A 43 12.57 16.68 -1.31
N GLN A 44 13.38 15.98 -2.12
CA GLN A 44 13.50 14.51 -2.28
C GLN A 44 14.91 13.93 -2.03
N ARG A 45 14.97 12.94 -1.13
CA ARG A 45 16.12 12.06 -0.86
C ARG A 45 16.31 10.97 -1.89
N LEU A 46 15.21 10.50 -2.50
CA LEU A 46 15.19 9.48 -3.54
C LEU A 46 15.17 10.19 -4.89
N ALA A 47 16.20 9.97 -5.71
CA ALA A 47 16.31 10.56 -7.03
C ALA A 47 16.62 9.49 -8.08
N ILE A 48 15.97 9.58 -9.23
CA ILE A 48 16.20 8.74 -10.41
C ILE A 48 17.09 9.54 -11.38
N ASP A 49 18.08 8.88 -11.99
CA ASP A 49 18.94 9.52 -12.99
C ASP A 49 18.11 9.83 -14.27
N PRO A 50 18.00 11.10 -14.69
CA PRO A 50 17.15 11.50 -15.81
C PRO A 50 17.68 11.05 -17.18
N ASN A 51 18.96 10.65 -17.27
CA ASN A 51 19.57 10.13 -18.49
C ASN A 51 19.65 8.59 -18.48
N SER A 52 19.67 7.94 -17.32
CA SER A 52 19.76 6.47 -17.19
C SER A 52 18.93 5.95 -16.02
N ASN A 53 17.61 5.82 -16.22
CA ASN A 53 16.62 5.52 -15.17
C ASN A 53 16.78 4.19 -14.40
N GLY A 54 17.70 3.30 -14.81
CA GLY A 54 18.14 2.16 -13.99
C GLY A 54 18.95 2.59 -12.76
N ILE A 55 19.56 3.78 -12.80
CA ILE A 55 20.36 4.37 -11.72
C ILE A 55 19.47 5.22 -10.82
N LEU A 56 19.52 4.95 -9.52
CA LEU A 56 18.86 5.73 -8.49
C LEU A 56 19.83 6.01 -7.34
N PHE A 57 19.64 7.13 -6.65
CA PHE A 57 20.33 7.46 -5.41
C PHE A 57 19.33 7.71 -4.28
N PHE A 58 19.71 7.34 -3.06
CA PHE A 58 18.93 7.54 -1.84
C PHE A 58 19.78 8.11 -0.71
N GLY A 59 19.46 9.32 -0.25
CA GLY A 59 20.10 9.95 0.89
C GLY A 59 19.50 9.46 2.22
N ALA A 60 20.14 8.54 2.92
CA ALA A 60 19.56 7.93 4.13
C ALA A 60 19.67 8.79 5.41
N ARG A 61 18.93 8.42 6.45
CA ARG A 61 19.04 8.94 7.83
C ARG A 61 19.98 8.06 8.67
N SER A 62 20.16 8.44 9.93
CA SER A 62 20.57 7.57 11.04
C SER A 62 21.91 6.81 10.92
N GLY A 63 22.86 7.32 10.14
CA GLY A 63 24.26 6.83 10.00
C GLY A 63 24.58 6.31 8.61
N ASN A 64 23.54 6.15 7.79
CA ASN A 64 23.61 5.26 6.64
C ASN A 64 24.18 5.96 5.41
N GLY A 65 24.14 7.30 5.34
CA GLY A 65 24.79 8.08 4.28
C GLY A 65 24.10 7.97 2.92
N LEU A 66 24.86 8.12 1.84
CA LEU A 66 24.34 8.02 0.47
C LEU A 66 24.33 6.56 -0.01
N TRP A 67 23.24 6.14 -0.64
CA TRP A 67 23.06 4.81 -1.24
C TRP A 67 22.76 4.94 -2.74
N LYS A 68 23.13 3.92 -3.51
CA LYS A 68 22.94 3.83 -4.97
C LYS A 68 22.30 2.50 -5.36
N SER A 69 21.42 2.55 -6.34
CA SER A 69 20.92 1.41 -7.11
C SER A 69 21.39 1.58 -8.56
N THR A 70 21.63 0.47 -9.25
CA THR A 70 21.86 0.41 -10.71
C THR A 70 20.88 -0.51 -11.43
N ASN A 71 19.85 -1.03 -10.72
CA ASN A 71 18.87 -1.98 -11.22
C ASN A 71 17.43 -1.58 -10.83
N PHE A 72 17.04 -0.34 -11.16
CA PHE A 72 15.66 0.17 -11.02
C PHE A 72 15.12 0.15 -9.57
N GLY A 73 16.02 0.20 -8.59
CA GLY A 73 15.71 0.22 -7.15
C GLY A 73 15.67 -1.16 -6.49
N ALA A 74 15.88 -2.25 -7.25
CA ALA A 74 15.74 -3.61 -6.73
C ALA A 74 16.76 -3.96 -5.63
N THR A 75 18.01 -3.48 -5.75
CA THR A 75 19.06 -3.66 -4.73
C THR A 75 19.84 -2.38 -4.49
N TRP A 76 20.21 -2.12 -3.24
CA TRP A 76 20.89 -0.89 -2.82
C TRP A 76 22.27 -1.17 -2.22
N THR A 77 23.27 -0.40 -2.65
CA THR A 77 24.63 -0.41 -2.10
C THR A 77 25.01 0.95 -1.52
N LYS A 78 25.85 0.98 -0.49
CA LYS A 78 26.32 2.23 0.12
C LYS A 78 27.42 2.86 -0.71
N VAL A 79 27.29 4.15 -1.02
CA VAL A 79 28.30 4.94 -1.74
C VAL A 79 29.43 5.28 -0.78
N THR A 80 30.42 4.40 -0.66
CA THR A 80 31.52 4.51 0.31
C THR A 80 32.45 5.70 0.07
N SER A 81 32.48 6.25 -1.16
CA SER A 81 33.17 7.50 -1.48
C SER A 81 32.48 8.74 -0.91
N PHE A 82 31.20 8.66 -0.50
CA PHE A 82 30.46 9.77 0.11
C PHE A 82 30.61 9.74 1.64
N THR A 83 31.65 10.40 2.14
CA THR A 83 32.06 10.31 3.55
C THR A 83 31.35 11.31 4.48
N ASN A 84 30.91 12.48 3.99
CA ASN A 84 30.14 13.41 4.81
C ASN A 84 28.71 12.89 4.96
N THR A 85 28.31 12.55 6.19
CA THR A 85 26.96 12.06 6.46
C THR A 85 26.06 13.10 7.14
N GLY A 86 26.56 14.31 7.40
CA GLY A 86 25.77 15.47 7.85
C GLY A 86 26.16 16.07 9.19
N THR A 87 25.66 17.30 9.43
CA THR A 87 25.90 18.29 10.51
C THR A 87 25.02 18.42 11.80
N TYR A 88 23.70 18.22 11.68
CA TYR A 88 22.68 18.74 12.63
C TYR A 88 21.87 17.72 13.48
N ILE A 89 21.55 18.04 14.74
CA ILE A 89 20.55 17.32 15.56
C ILE A 89 19.53 18.34 16.11
N PRO A 90 18.21 18.11 16.00
CA PRO A 90 17.19 18.99 16.58
C PRO A 90 17.35 19.16 18.10
N ASP A 91 17.37 18.04 18.83
CA ASP A 91 17.71 18.02 20.27
C ASP A 91 18.53 16.77 20.61
N PRO A 92 19.84 16.89 20.88
CA PRO A 92 20.69 15.77 21.29
C PRO A 92 20.47 15.29 22.74
N THR A 93 19.57 15.93 23.50
CA THR A 93 19.27 15.57 24.90
C THR A 93 18.01 14.70 25.05
N ASP A 94 17.13 14.70 24.04
CA ASP A 94 15.93 13.86 24.00
C ASP A 94 16.25 12.36 24.14
N THR A 95 15.66 11.73 25.16
CA THR A 95 15.81 10.30 25.47
C THR A 95 14.78 9.39 24.77
N SER A 96 13.75 9.96 24.13
CA SER A 96 12.76 9.20 23.35
C SER A 96 13.26 8.77 21.97
N GLY A 97 14.34 9.39 21.49
CA GLY A 97 14.91 9.13 20.16
C GLY A 97 14.20 9.85 19.02
N TYR A 98 13.22 10.71 19.31
CA TYR A 98 12.42 11.40 18.30
C TYR A 98 13.11 12.66 17.78
N ASN A 99 13.58 13.53 18.67
CA ASN A 99 14.34 14.73 18.34
C ASN A 99 15.86 14.50 18.34
N SER A 100 16.32 13.40 18.93
CA SER A 100 17.73 13.00 18.96
C SER A 100 18.16 12.07 17.81
N ASP A 101 17.26 11.65 16.91
CA ASP A 101 17.68 11.03 15.64
C ASP A 101 18.51 12.03 14.83
N LYS A 102 19.68 11.57 14.46
CA LYS A 102 20.75 12.47 14.04
C LYS A 102 20.68 12.71 12.55
N ILE A 103 20.30 13.93 12.21
CA ILE A 103 20.44 14.47 10.86
C ILE A 103 21.94 14.82 10.59
N GLY A 104 22.81 14.86 11.61
CA GLY A 104 24.24 15.16 11.46
C GLY A 104 25.06 15.59 12.72
N THR A 105 26.37 15.89 12.62
CA THR A 105 27.34 16.14 13.72
C THR A 105 28.03 17.54 13.78
N PRO A 106 27.87 18.35 14.85
CA PRO A 106 28.64 19.60 15.02
C PRO A 106 30.15 19.36 15.29
N SER A 107 30.96 20.42 15.20
CA SER A 107 32.43 20.35 15.27
C SER A 107 33.01 20.78 16.64
N VAL A 108 33.74 19.86 17.28
CA VAL A 108 34.61 20.00 18.49
C VAL A 108 33.94 20.56 19.78
N SER A 109 34.39 20.28 21.02
CA SER A 109 35.59 19.58 21.52
C SER A 109 35.30 18.76 22.79
N ASN A 110 36.34 18.14 23.37
CA ASN A 110 36.41 17.55 24.74
C ASN A 110 35.55 16.32 25.09
N LEU A 111 36.20 15.15 24.95
CA LEU A 111 36.34 14.11 25.99
C LEU A 111 35.13 13.82 26.92
N LEU A 112 34.27 12.88 26.50
CA LEU A 112 33.90 11.63 27.22
C LEU A 112 32.49 11.13 26.84
N ARG A 113 32.27 10.75 25.57
CA ARG A 113 31.16 9.87 25.18
C ARG A 113 31.62 8.81 24.18
N ILE A 114 31.63 7.56 24.63
CA ILE A 114 31.86 6.36 23.83
C ILE A 114 30.49 5.81 23.38
N LEU A 115 30.43 5.28 22.15
CA LEU A 115 29.26 4.66 21.52
C LEU A 115 27.96 5.51 21.46
N ILE A 116 27.82 6.26 20.35
CA ILE A 116 26.76 6.09 19.34
C ILE A 116 27.08 7.03 18.16
N ARG A 117 27.05 6.54 16.91
CA ARG A 117 27.36 7.33 15.69
C ARG A 117 26.31 7.06 14.60
N VAL A 118 25.51 8.09 14.33
CA VAL A 118 24.25 8.15 13.57
C VAL A 118 24.24 9.54 12.85
N THR A 119 23.65 9.72 11.66
CA THR A 119 23.78 10.93 10.75
C THR A 119 22.89 10.90 9.46
N GLY A 120 22.53 12.02 8.81
CA GLY A 120 21.63 12.04 7.63
C GLY A 120 21.88 13.04 6.46
N ILE A 121 21.49 12.62 5.26
CA ILE A 121 21.54 13.40 3.98
C ILE A 121 20.22 14.17 3.76
N ALA A 122 20.19 15.33 3.10
CA ALA A 122 18.96 16.11 2.86
C ALA A 122 18.25 15.73 1.54
N TRP A 123 18.90 15.96 0.39
CA TRP A 123 18.33 15.77 -0.96
C TRP A 123 19.41 15.36 -1.98
N VAL A 124 18.99 14.84 -3.14
CA VAL A 124 19.87 14.49 -4.26
C VAL A 124 19.31 15.04 -5.57
N THR A 125 20.13 15.79 -6.31
CA THR A 125 19.70 16.51 -7.53
C THR A 125 20.69 16.30 -8.66
N PHE A 126 20.24 15.64 -9.73
CA PHE A 126 21.02 15.43 -10.95
C PHE A 126 21.08 16.71 -11.80
N ASP A 127 22.26 17.06 -12.33
CA ASP A 127 22.37 18.03 -13.43
C ASP A 127 22.10 17.30 -14.75
N SER A 128 20.82 17.33 -15.18
CA SER A 128 20.38 16.71 -16.43
C SER A 128 21.13 17.21 -17.66
N THR A 129 21.69 18.43 -17.62
CA THR A 129 22.45 19.04 -18.73
C THR A 129 23.89 18.53 -18.84
N SER A 130 24.38 17.80 -17.83
CA SER A 130 25.74 17.23 -17.82
C SER A 130 25.86 15.88 -18.54
N GLY A 131 24.75 15.18 -18.75
CA GLY A 131 24.70 13.82 -19.29
C GLY A 131 24.17 13.73 -20.73
N LYS A 132 23.89 12.50 -21.16
CA LYS A 132 23.18 12.17 -22.41
C LYS A 132 22.30 10.95 -22.18
N SER A 133 21.09 10.95 -22.73
CA SER A 133 20.15 9.82 -22.61
C SER A 133 20.79 8.49 -23.01
N GLY A 134 20.56 7.45 -22.21
CA GLY A 134 21.21 6.15 -22.31
C GLY A 134 22.52 6.00 -21.53
N SER A 135 23.07 7.09 -20.98
CA SER A 135 24.32 7.09 -20.20
C SER A 135 24.10 7.65 -18.78
N PRO A 136 24.89 7.22 -17.78
CA PRO A 136 24.85 7.80 -16.44
C PRO A 136 25.09 9.31 -16.46
N THR A 137 24.32 10.07 -15.69
CA THR A 137 24.51 11.52 -15.54
C THR A 137 25.80 11.81 -14.74
N PRO A 138 26.81 12.50 -15.32
CA PRO A 138 28.09 12.69 -14.65
C PRO A 138 28.02 13.59 -13.41
N ARG A 139 27.24 14.68 -13.47
CA ARG A 139 27.14 15.65 -12.37
C ARG A 139 25.88 15.46 -11.53
N ILE A 140 26.10 15.26 -10.23
CA ILE A 140 25.04 15.09 -9.23
C ILE A 140 25.40 15.97 -8.04
N PHE A 141 24.45 16.76 -7.56
CA PHE A 141 24.53 17.52 -6.32
C PHE A 141 23.84 16.76 -5.19
N VAL A 142 24.41 16.83 -3.99
CA VAL A 142 23.84 16.23 -2.77
C VAL A 142 23.81 17.28 -1.67
N GLY A 143 22.61 17.61 -1.23
CA GLY A 143 22.37 18.39 -0.03
C GLY A 143 22.50 17.51 1.21
N VAL A 144 23.13 18.05 2.24
CA VAL A 144 23.43 17.37 3.49
C VAL A 144 23.02 18.31 4.63
N ALA A 145 22.34 17.79 5.66
CA ALA A 145 21.82 18.61 6.75
C ALA A 145 22.95 19.12 7.66
N SER A 146 23.64 20.18 7.20
CA SER A 146 24.84 20.71 7.84
C SER A 146 24.81 22.21 8.10
N GLN A 147 25.32 22.57 9.28
CA GLN A 147 25.42 23.92 9.79
C GLN A 147 26.83 24.14 10.35
N GLY A 148 27.38 25.36 10.20
CA GLY A 148 28.78 25.68 10.53
C GLY A 148 29.83 24.88 9.75
N SER A 149 29.43 24.15 8.71
CA SER A 149 30.26 23.20 7.97
C SER A 149 29.64 22.88 6.60
N ASN A 150 30.44 22.32 5.68
CA ASN A 150 30.00 22.03 4.32
C ASN A 150 28.73 21.15 4.29
N ASN A 151 27.71 21.66 3.61
CA ASN A 151 26.34 21.17 3.50
C ASN A 151 25.92 20.81 2.07
N ILE A 152 26.68 21.21 1.04
CA ILE A 152 26.41 20.85 -0.37
C ILE A 152 27.65 20.23 -1.02
N PHE A 153 27.46 19.06 -1.64
CA PHE A 153 28.49 18.27 -2.30
C PHE A 153 28.14 18.04 -3.77
N VAL A 154 29.17 17.82 -4.58
CA VAL A 154 29.05 17.57 -6.02
C VAL A 154 30.00 16.45 -6.46
N THR A 155 29.52 15.59 -7.34
CA THR A 155 30.35 14.70 -8.19
C THR A 155 30.35 15.24 -9.62
N ASN A 156 31.37 14.92 -10.41
CA ASN A 156 31.36 15.11 -11.87
C ASN A 156 31.70 13.79 -12.61
N ASP A 157 31.65 12.65 -11.92
CA ASP A 157 32.07 11.32 -12.40
C ASP A 157 31.05 10.21 -12.07
N GLY A 158 29.76 10.55 -11.96
CA GLY A 158 28.66 9.59 -11.72
C GLY A 158 28.60 9.05 -10.27
N GLY A 159 29.25 9.75 -9.35
CA GLY A 159 29.29 9.44 -7.91
C GLY A 159 30.50 8.63 -7.45
N SER A 160 31.56 8.53 -8.28
CA SER A 160 32.80 7.84 -7.92
C SER A 160 33.63 8.68 -6.94
N THR A 161 33.77 9.98 -7.18
CA THR A 161 34.38 10.96 -6.27
C THR A 161 33.43 12.13 -5.99
N TRP A 162 33.66 12.79 -4.85
CA TRP A 162 32.79 13.84 -4.33
C TRP A 162 33.61 14.97 -3.69
N SER A 163 33.24 16.22 -3.96
CA SER A 163 33.84 17.42 -3.38
C SER A 163 32.77 18.36 -2.83
N ALA A 164 33.12 19.24 -1.90
CA ALA A 164 32.23 20.30 -1.45
C ALA A 164 32.17 21.42 -2.49
N VAL A 165 30.99 21.97 -2.76
CA VAL A 165 30.84 23.11 -3.68
C VAL A 165 31.46 24.37 -3.09
N ALA A 166 32.48 24.94 -3.73
CA ALA A 166 33.15 26.14 -3.22
C ALA A 166 32.17 27.32 -3.05
N GLY A 167 32.35 28.14 -2.02
CA GLY A 167 31.56 29.35 -1.76
C GLY A 167 30.13 29.14 -1.21
N GLN A 168 29.73 27.91 -0.89
CA GLN A 168 28.40 27.59 -0.35
C GLN A 168 28.12 28.28 1.01
N ASN A 169 26.83 28.59 1.27
CA ASN A 169 26.39 29.09 2.57
C ASN A 169 26.26 27.95 3.59
N THR A 170 27.15 27.93 4.59
CA THR A 170 27.19 26.92 5.65
C THR A 170 26.48 27.35 6.95
N THR A 171 25.88 28.55 7.00
CA THR A 171 25.23 29.11 8.20
C THR A 171 23.93 28.42 8.56
N TYR A 172 23.31 27.74 7.59
CA TYR A 172 21.96 27.18 7.65
C TYR A 172 21.89 25.80 6.96
N LEU A 173 20.83 25.03 7.21
CA LEU A 173 20.56 23.74 6.58
C LEU A 173 19.95 23.93 5.18
N PRO A 174 20.42 23.24 4.12
CA PRO A 174 19.87 23.38 2.78
C PRO A 174 18.60 22.52 2.62
N HIS A 175 17.42 23.15 2.62
CA HIS A 175 16.13 22.46 2.57
C HIS A 175 15.81 21.87 1.21
N LYS A 176 16.10 22.58 0.12
CA LYS A 176 15.90 22.13 -1.27
C LYS A 176 17.12 22.44 -2.11
N GLY A 177 17.36 21.67 -3.15
CA GLY A 177 18.28 21.99 -4.24
C GLY A 177 17.60 21.70 -5.57
N VAL A 178 17.07 22.72 -6.24
CA VAL A 178 16.26 22.58 -7.47
C VAL A 178 17.04 23.09 -8.67
N LEU A 179 17.16 22.28 -9.71
CA LEU A 179 17.84 22.65 -10.95
C LEU A 179 16.90 23.45 -11.86
N SER A 180 17.39 24.58 -12.40
CA SER A 180 16.91 25.15 -13.65
C SER A 180 17.84 24.71 -14.79
N PRO A 181 17.42 23.76 -15.66
CA PRO A 181 18.29 23.24 -16.71
C PRO A 181 18.63 24.29 -17.78
N ALA A 182 17.66 25.15 -18.12
CA ALA A 182 17.84 26.20 -19.12
C ALA A 182 18.84 27.29 -18.67
N GLU A 183 18.80 27.67 -17.39
CA GLU A 183 19.73 28.65 -16.81
C GLU A 183 21.09 28.03 -16.41
N LYS A 184 21.16 26.70 -16.28
CA LYS A 184 22.26 25.97 -15.64
C LYS A 184 22.54 26.49 -14.22
N VAL A 185 21.46 26.63 -13.45
CA VAL A 185 21.48 27.16 -12.08
C VAL A 185 20.89 26.13 -11.12
N LEU A 186 21.53 25.96 -9.97
CA LEU A 186 20.95 25.26 -8.82
C LEU A 186 20.41 26.31 -7.82
N TYR A 187 19.11 26.31 -7.59
CA TYR A 187 18.42 27.12 -6.60
C TYR A 187 18.33 26.38 -5.27
N VAL A 188 18.70 27.04 -4.16
CA VAL A 188 18.79 26.43 -2.83
C VAL A 188 18.08 27.30 -1.79
N SER A 189 17.09 26.73 -1.10
CA SER A 189 16.50 27.31 0.11
C SER A 189 17.23 26.81 1.36
N TYR A 190 17.27 27.64 2.40
CA TYR A 190 17.89 27.29 3.67
C TYR A 190 17.04 27.70 4.89
N SER A 191 17.16 26.95 5.98
CA SER A 191 16.59 27.25 7.30
C SER A 191 17.59 26.97 8.43
N ASN A 192 17.45 27.63 9.58
CA ASN A 192 18.17 27.31 10.81
C ASN A 192 17.48 26.22 11.65
N GLY A 193 16.21 25.93 11.38
CA GLY A 193 15.48 24.78 11.89
C GLY A 193 15.52 23.60 10.91
N ALA A 194 15.19 22.40 11.37
CA ALA A 194 15.14 21.22 10.49
C ALA A 194 13.87 21.13 9.64
N GLY A 195 12.79 21.77 10.08
CA GLY A 195 11.44 21.58 9.58
C GLY A 195 10.74 20.36 10.21
N PRO A 196 9.42 20.19 10.00
CA PRO A 196 8.54 21.13 9.32
C PRO A 196 7.99 22.23 10.24
N TYR A 197 8.19 22.15 11.56
CA TYR A 197 7.53 23.03 12.55
C TYR A 197 8.35 24.26 12.97
N ASP A 198 9.68 24.17 12.88
CA ASP A 198 10.66 25.18 13.29
C ASP A 198 11.21 25.96 12.08
N GLY A 199 12.23 26.80 12.31
CA GLY A 199 12.82 27.69 11.31
C GLY A 199 12.46 29.16 11.54
N THR A 200 13.42 29.92 12.07
CA THR A 200 13.29 31.34 12.44
C THR A 200 14.26 32.26 11.67
N LEU A 201 15.22 31.70 10.95
CA LEU A 201 16.12 32.40 10.03
C LEU A 201 16.48 31.49 8.86
N GLY A 202 16.82 32.07 7.73
CA GLY A 202 17.24 31.32 6.54
C GLY A 202 17.86 32.20 5.46
N ALA A 203 18.00 31.61 4.27
CA ALA A 203 18.43 32.31 3.06
C ALA A 203 17.86 31.60 1.82
N VAL A 204 17.88 32.29 0.68
CA VAL A 204 17.65 31.69 -0.64
C VAL A 204 18.82 32.09 -1.53
N GLN A 205 19.49 31.13 -2.14
CA GLN A 205 20.66 31.38 -2.98
C GLN A 205 20.60 30.62 -4.29
N LYS A 206 21.28 31.17 -5.31
CA LYS A 206 21.48 30.51 -6.60
C LYS A 206 22.96 30.25 -6.85
N TYR A 207 23.26 29.07 -7.39
CA TYR A 207 24.59 28.67 -7.83
C TYR A 207 24.61 28.49 -9.35
N ASN A 208 25.41 29.29 -10.06
CA ASN A 208 25.62 29.14 -11.49
C ASN A 208 26.63 28.02 -11.74
N ILE A 209 26.18 26.93 -12.36
CA ILE A 209 26.97 25.70 -12.57
C ILE A 209 28.10 25.93 -13.59
N THR A 210 27.98 26.94 -14.46
CA THR A 210 28.97 27.24 -15.51
C THR A 210 30.11 28.13 -15.02
N SER A 211 29.81 29.14 -14.19
CA SER A 211 30.83 30.04 -13.62
C SER A 211 31.33 29.64 -12.23
N GLY A 212 30.63 28.73 -11.54
CA GLY A 212 30.90 28.35 -10.16
C GLY A 212 30.56 29.43 -9.13
N ALA A 213 29.82 30.48 -9.53
CA ALA A 213 29.48 31.62 -8.68
C ALA A 213 28.17 31.39 -7.91
N TRP A 214 28.18 31.74 -6.62
CA TRP A 214 26.97 31.90 -5.82
C TRP A 214 26.42 33.33 -5.91
N THR A 215 25.12 33.49 -5.69
CA THR A 215 24.47 34.78 -5.52
C THR A 215 23.36 34.63 -4.50
N ASP A 216 23.34 35.52 -3.50
CA ASP A 216 22.22 35.60 -2.57
C ASP A 216 21.03 36.27 -3.25
N ILE A 217 19.85 35.67 -3.08
CA ILE A 217 18.58 36.10 -3.67
C ILE A 217 17.46 36.01 -2.61
N THR A 218 17.79 36.16 -1.33
CA THR A 218 16.82 36.04 -0.23
C THR A 218 15.72 37.12 -0.35
N PRO A 219 14.41 36.77 -0.34
CA PRO A 219 13.33 37.72 -0.61
C PRO A 219 13.17 38.88 0.39
N VAL A 220 13.65 38.72 1.63
CA VAL A 220 13.47 39.66 2.76
C VAL A 220 14.75 39.76 3.58
N SER A 221 14.88 40.83 4.38
CA SER A 221 16.06 41.07 5.23
C SER A 221 15.71 41.93 6.45
N GLY A 222 16.65 42.10 7.39
CA GLY A 222 16.44 42.91 8.59
C GLY A 222 15.38 42.30 9.52
N SER A 223 14.43 43.11 9.98
CA SER A 223 13.30 42.68 10.81
C SER A 223 12.36 41.70 10.11
N ASP A 224 12.33 41.71 8.79
CA ASP A 224 11.31 41.02 8.00
C ASP A 224 11.71 39.56 7.72
N LEU A 225 12.95 39.20 8.07
CA LEU A 225 13.47 37.83 8.05
C LEU A 225 13.39 37.22 9.46
N TYR A 226 12.23 36.64 9.78
CA TYR A 226 11.95 35.94 11.06
C TYR A 226 11.54 34.47 10.85
N PHE A 227 11.81 33.92 9.66
CA PHE A 227 11.56 32.55 9.25
C PHE A 227 12.72 32.01 8.40
N GLY A 228 12.82 30.68 8.29
CA GLY A 228 13.61 30.02 7.26
C GLY A 228 12.86 29.91 5.93
N PHE A 229 13.44 29.21 4.95
CA PHE A 229 12.80 28.94 3.66
C PHE A 229 12.72 27.43 3.40
N GLY A 230 11.51 26.97 3.04
CA GLY A 230 11.18 25.56 2.82
C GLY A 230 11.08 25.21 1.35
N GLY A 231 9.85 25.04 0.85
CA GLY A 231 9.58 24.68 -0.54
C GLY A 231 10.13 25.69 -1.56
N VAL A 232 10.67 25.18 -2.66
CA VAL A 232 11.20 25.94 -3.81
C VAL A 232 10.65 25.33 -5.09
N ALA A 233 10.10 26.16 -5.97
CA ALA A 233 9.69 25.77 -7.32
C ALA A 233 10.45 26.57 -8.39
N VAL A 234 10.65 25.94 -9.54
CA VAL A 234 11.22 26.53 -10.75
C VAL A 234 10.26 26.23 -11.89
N ASP A 235 9.91 27.25 -12.68
CA ASP A 235 9.09 27.10 -13.88
C ASP A 235 9.98 26.61 -15.04
N LEU A 236 9.76 25.37 -15.50
CA LEU A 236 10.56 24.79 -16.59
C LEU A 236 10.16 25.32 -17.98
N GLN A 237 9.00 25.95 -18.12
CA GLN A 237 8.56 26.60 -19.36
C GLN A 237 9.03 28.06 -19.45
N ARG A 238 9.27 28.71 -18.30
CA ARG A 238 9.66 30.13 -18.20
C ARG A 238 10.94 30.32 -17.38
N PRO A 239 12.12 30.02 -17.94
CA PRO A 239 13.42 30.19 -17.28
C PRO A 239 13.59 31.56 -16.62
N GLY A 240 14.13 31.58 -15.40
CA GLY A 240 14.17 32.75 -14.53
C GLY A 240 12.93 32.94 -13.66
N THR A 241 11.85 32.16 -13.85
CA THR A 241 10.67 32.19 -12.97
C THR A 241 10.79 31.15 -11.87
N ILE A 242 10.76 31.62 -10.61
CA ILE A 242 10.95 30.81 -9.40
C ILE A 242 9.99 31.25 -8.28
N MET A 243 9.68 30.33 -7.37
CA MET A 243 8.90 30.61 -6.16
C MET A 243 9.52 29.94 -4.94
N VAL A 244 9.33 30.53 -3.75
CA VAL A 244 9.83 30.01 -2.48
C VAL A 244 8.86 30.29 -1.32
N ALA A 245 8.68 29.33 -0.42
CA ALA A 245 7.80 29.43 0.74
C ALA A 245 8.58 29.67 2.06
N ALA A 246 7.97 30.44 2.97
CA ALA A 246 8.48 30.68 4.32
C ALA A 246 8.26 29.48 5.24
N LEU A 247 9.27 29.15 6.04
CA LEU A 247 9.32 27.99 6.95
C LEU A 247 9.96 28.41 8.30
N ASN A 248 9.21 28.87 9.30
CA ASN A 248 7.75 29.04 9.34
C ASN A 248 7.33 30.47 9.69
N SER A 249 6.53 31.07 8.82
CA SER A 249 5.77 32.28 9.13
C SER A 249 4.52 31.92 9.94
N TRP A 250 4.68 31.70 11.24
CA TRP A 250 3.57 31.31 12.14
C TRP A 250 2.59 32.45 12.45
N TRP A 251 2.94 33.70 12.15
CA TRP A 251 2.06 34.87 12.24
C TRP A 251 2.52 35.96 11.25
N PRO A 252 1.61 36.69 10.57
CA PRO A 252 0.15 36.56 10.63
C PRO A 252 -0.36 35.29 9.94
N ASP A 253 0.28 34.89 8.84
CA ASP A 253 -0.04 33.70 8.05
C ASP A 253 1.21 33.21 7.30
N GLY A 254 1.11 32.06 6.65
CA GLY A 254 2.11 31.58 5.71
C GLY A 254 2.37 32.59 4.59
N GLN A 255 3.62 32.63 4.10
CA GLN A 255 4.05 33.54 3.05
C GLN A 255 4.75 32.78 1.92
N ILE A 256 4.48 33.16 0.68
CA ILE A 256 5.10 32.63 -0.53
C ILE A 256 5.59 33.80 -1.37
N PHE A 257 6.81 33.72 -1.88
CA PHE A 257 7.43 34.74 -2.72
C PHE A 257 7.58 34.21 -4.16
N ARG A 258 7.36 35.09 -5.15
CA ARG A 258 7.53 34.81 -6.58
C ARG A 258 8.49 35.82 -7.22
N SER A 259 9.36 35.32 -8.09
CA SER A 259 10.29 36.10 -8.92
C SER A 259 10.23 35.61 -10.36
N THR A 260 10.36 36.54 -11.31
CA THR A 260 10.37 36.27 -12.76
C THR A 260 11.71 36.65 -13.43
N ASN A 261 12.74 36.95 -12.62
CA ASN A 261 14.07 37.38 -13.07
C ASN A 261 15.22 36.69 -12.31
N GLY A 262 15.01 35.43 -11.94
CA GLY A 262 15.99 34.57 -11.27
C GLY A 262 16.32 35.03 -9.85
N GLY A 263 15.33 35.57 -9.13
CA GLY A 263 15.49 36.05 -7.75
C GLY A 263 16.15 37.42 -7.60
N ALA A 264 16.28 38.21 -8.66
CA ALA A 264 16.83 39.57 -8.56
C ALA A 264 15.83 40.56 -7.94
N THR A 265 14.52 40.35 -8.13
CA THR A 265 13.43 41.00 -7.40
C THR A 265 12.33 40.00 -7.08
N TRP A 266 11.61 40.23 -6.00
CA TRP A 266 10.53 39.35 -5.51
C TRP A 266 9.24 40.13 -5.29
N THR A 267 8.12 39.40 -5.38
CA THR A 267 6.80 39.84 -4.90
C THR A 267 6.25 38.79 -3.95
N ALA A 268 5.47 39.20 -2.96
CA ALA A 268 4.92 38.32 -1.92
C ALA A 268 3.44 38.01 -2.21
N LEU A 269 2.92 36.89 -1.67
CA LEU A 269 1.52 36.46 -1.83
C LEU A 269 0.54 37.38 -1.07
N TRP A 270 1.02 38.01 0.00
CA TRP A 270 0.37 39.14 0.65
C TRP A 270 1.41 40.16 1.11
N VAL A 271 1.01 41.42 1.28
CA VAL A 271 1.83 42.49 1.86
C VAL A 271 1.04 43.27 2.91
N TRP A 272 1.72 43.93 3.84
CA TRP A 272 1.07 44.88 4.74
C TRP A 272 0.66 46.15 3.98
N GLY A 273 -0.60 46.55 4.14
CA GLY A 273 -1.05 47.91 3.85
C GLY A 273 -0.88 48.80 5.09
N ASN A 274 -1.89 49.62 5.40
CA ASN A 274 -1.97 50.27 6.70
C ASN A 274 -2.24 49.23 7.79
N TYR A 275 -1.20 48.84 8.53
CA TYR A 275 -1.27 47.85 9.61
C TYR A 275 -2.46 48.10 10.56
N PRO A 276 -3.25 47.07 10.94
CA PRO A 276 -3.05 45.62 10.70
C PRO A 276 -3.63 45.10 9.37
N THR A 277 -3.92 45.97 8.39
CA THR A 277 -4.55 45.55 7.12
C THR A 277 -3.59 44.77 6.23
N LEU A 278 -3.98 43.56 5.84
CA LEU A 278 -3.29 42.74 4.83
C LEU A 278 -3.87 42.98 3.44
N ILE A 279 -2.99 43.23 2.46
CA ILE A 279 -3.32 43.27 1.03
C ILE A 279 -3.01 41.88 0.47
N LYS A 280 -4.05 41.15 0.04
CA LYS A 280 -3.90 39.87 -0.65
C LYS A 280 -3.48 40.08 -2.10
N HIS A 281 -2.63 39.19 -2.62
CA HIS A 281 -2.43 39.01 -4.06
C HIS A 281 -3.09 37.72 -4.58
N TYR A 282 -4.17 37.29 -3.91
CA TYR A 282 -4.90 36.06 -4.17
C TYR A 282 -6.39 36.15 -3.79
N GLY A 283 -7.21 35.34 -4.45
CA GLY A 283 -8.54 34.92 -4.01
C GLY A 283 -8.49 33.51 -3.41
N TYR A 284 -9.34 33.25 -2.41
CA TYR A 284 -9.38 31.98 -1.67
C TYR A 284 -10.76 31.30 -1.79
N SER A 285 -10.79 29.97 -1.87
CA SER A 285 -12.01 29.17 -1.73
C SER A 285 -11.80 27.92 -0.87
N ASP A 286 -12.67 27.79 0.11
CA ASP A 286 -12.89 26.70 1.07
C ASP A 286 -13.88 25.64 0.55
N SER A 287 -14.52 25.85 -0.60
CA SER A 287 -15.75 25.16 -1.02
C SER A 287 -15.69 23.62 -1.09
N LEU A 288 -14.50 23.04 -1.27
CA LEU A 288 -14.26 21.59 -1.30
C LEU A 288 -13.96 21.01 0.10
N ALA A 289 -13.38 21.82 1.00
CA ALA A 289 -13.04 21.44 2.38
C ALA A 289 -13.42 22.57 3.36
N PRO A 290 -14.73 22.83 3.60
CA PRO A 290 -15.18 24.05 4.29
C PRO A 290 -14.76 24.15 5.77
N TRP A 291 -14.40 23.02 6.37
CA TRP A 291 -13.85 22.93 7.72
C TRP A 291 -12.48 23.61 7.89
N LEU A 292 -11.76 23.93 6.81
CA LEU A 292 -10.51 24.71 6.86
C LEU A 292 -10.73 26.18 7.29
N GLY A 293 -11.97 26.66 7.27
CA GLY A 293 -12.34 28.00 7.70
C GLY A 293 -12.67 28.96 6.55
N PRO A 294 -13.49 29.99 6.85
CA PRO A 294 -14.10 30.86 5.84
C PRO A 294 -13.11 31.79 5.13
N ASN A 295 -13.54 32.40 4.02
CA ASN A 295 -12.79 33.45 3.33
C ASN A 295 -12.82 34.82 4.06
N SER A 296 -12.42 34.82 5.33
CA SER A 296 -12.09 36.02 6.11
C SER A 296 -10.64 35.92 6.57
N LEU A 297 -9.83 36.93 6.30
CA LEU A 297 -8.57 37.07 7.03
C LEU A 297 -8.92 37.55 8.44
N ASP A 298 -8.52 36.78 9.43
CA ASP A 298 -8.39 37.28 10.78
C ASP A 298 -6.90 37.47 11.12
N THR A 299 -6.60 38.53 11.86
CA THR A 299 -5.28 38.77 12.46
C THR A 299 -5.17 38.18 13.87
N ASN A 300 -6.28 37.67 14.41
CA ASN A 300 -6.32 36.91 15.66
C ASN A 300 -5.35 35.69 15.59
N PRO A 301 -4.56 35.43 16.64
CA PRO A 301 -3.68 34.27 16.69
C PRO A 301 -4.45 32.94 16.68
N GLY A 302 -4.48 32.28 15.52
CA GLY A 302 -5.06 30.94 15.34
C GLY A 302 -5.23 30.64 13.87
N ASP A 303 -6.14 31.36 13.22
CA ASP A 303 -6.55 31.12 11.83
C ASP A 303 -5.41 31.36 10.82
N LYS A 304 -5.33 30.50 9.79
CA LYS A 304 -4.27 30.51 8.76
C LYS A 304 -4.87 30.14 7.41
N GLN A 305 -5.00 31.11 6.51
CA GLN A 305 -5.67 30.91 5.22
C GLN A 305 -4.69 30.41 4.14
N ILE A 306 -3.45 30.91 4.13
CA ILE A 306 -2.38 30.39 3.28
C ILE A 306 -1.82 29.08 3.86
N GLY A 307 -1.71 29.00 5.19
CA GLY A 307 -1.32 27.77 5.89
C GLY A 307 0.09 27.81 6.48
N TRP A 308 0.55 26.66 6.96
CA TRP A 308 1.80 26.48 7.71
C TRP A 308 2.55 25.22 7.27
N MET A 309 3.80 25.02 7.71
CA MET A 309 4.64 23.84 7.38
C MET A 309 4.93 23.67 5.87
N MET A 310 5.08 24.78 5.12
CA MET A 310 5.18 24.81 3.65
C MET A 310 6.53 24.33 3.08
N GLU A 311 6.81 23.04 3.24
CA GLU A 311 8.01 22.35 2.76
C GLU A 311 7.88 21.79 1.33
N ALA A 312 6.66 21.71 0.79
CA ALA A 312 6.39 21.29 -0.58
C ALA A 312 5.75 22.45 -1.33
N LEU A 313 6.36 22.87 -2.44
CA LEU A 313 5.89 23.90 -3.36
C LEU A 313 6.39 23.52 -4.76
N VAL A 314 5.49 23.40 -5.73
CA VAL A 314 5.81 23.02 -7.11
C VAL A 314 4.98 23.84 -8.10
N ILE A 315 5.58 24.10 -9.26
CA ILE A 315 4.89 24.56 -10.48
C ILE A 315 4.88 23.34 -11.42
N ASP A 316 3.79 23.14 -12.15
CA ASP A 316 3.69 22.05 -13.13
C ASP A 316 4.71 22.28 -14.26
N PRO A 317 5.63 21.33 -14.54
CA PRO A 317 6.60 21.48 -15.63
C PRO A 317 5.96 21.52 -17.03
N PHE A 318 4.66 21.24 -17.16
CA PHE A 318 3.89 21.27 -18.40
C PHE A 318 2.83 22.39 -18.46
N ASP A 319 2.58 23.13 -17.39
CA ASP A 319 1.73 24.34 -17.39
C ASP A 319 2.15 25.34 -16.29
N SER A 320 2.77 26.46 -16.71
CA SER A 320 3.12 27.59 -15.82
C SER A 320 1.96 28.18 -15.00
N ASN A 321 0.69 27.85 -15.28
CA ASN A 321 -0.46 28.28 -14.48
C ASN A 321 -0.82 27.32 -13.34
N HIS A 322 -0.48 26.04 -13.47
CA HIS A 322 -0.79 25.01 -12.49
C HIS A 322 0.32 24.94 -11.42
N TRP A 323 -0.07 25.02 -10.16
CA TRP A 323 0.85 24.99 -9.03
C TRP A 323 0.19 24.41 -7.78
N LEU A 324 1.00 23.74 -6.96
CA LEU A 324 0.57 23.05 -5.76
C LEU A 324 1.55 23.31 -4.62
N TYR A 325 1.05 23.42 -3.39
CA TYR A 325 1.87 23.46 -2.18
C TYR A 325 1.20 22.72 -1.02
N GLY A 326 2.02 22.05 -0.21
CA GLY A 326 1.57 21.30 0.96
C GLY A 326 1.58 22.19 2.21
N THR A 327 0.60 21.97 3.09
CA THR A 327 0.53 22.59 4.42
C THR A 327 0.42 21.52 5.51
N GLY A 328 0.31 21.93 6.78
CA GLY A 328 0.03 21.01 7.88
C GLY A 328 -1.39 20.42 7.93
N ALA A 329 -2.32 20.85 7.06
CA ALA A 329 -3.73 20.38 7.07
C ALA A 329 -4.32 20.04 5.69
N THR A 330 -3.76 20.56 4.59
CA THR A 330 -4.22 20.29 3.22
C THR A 330 -3.14 20.54 2.16
N MET A 331 -3.40 20.11 0.93
CA MET A 331 -2.70 20.57 -0.27
C MET A 331 -3.51 21.69 -0.95
N TYR A 332 -2.89 22.87 -1.04
CA TYR A 332 -3.46 24.04 -1.72
C TYR A 332 -2.85 24.21 -3.12
N GLY A 333 -3.54 24.94 -3.98
CA GLY A 333 -3.01 25.33 -5.29
C GLY A 333 -4.02 26.05 -6.17
N GLY A 334 -3.70 26.15 -7.45
CA GLY A 334 -4.57 26.77 -8.46
C GLY A 334 -4.09 26.56 -9.90
N HIS A 335 -4.87 27.05 -10.86
CA HIS A 335 -4.65 26.89 -12.31
C HIS A 335 -4.60 28.25 -13.04
N ASN A 336 -4.11 29.30 -12.38
CA ASN A 336 -4.01 30.65 -12.96
C ASN A 336 -2.75 31.43 -12.53
N LEU A 337 -1.66 30.75 -12.12
CA LEU A 337 -0.48 31.37 -11.49
C LEU A 337 0.10 32.59 -12.24
N LEU A 338 0.03 32.63 -13.58
CA LEU A 338 0.48 33.77 -14.37
C LEU A 338 -0.33 35.07 -14.15
N GLN A 339 -1.49 35.00 -13.49
CA GLN A 339 -2.27 36.18 -13.06
C GLN A 339 -1.63 36.88 -11.86
N TRP A 340 -0.67 36.25 -11.16
CA TRP A 340 0.20 36.95 -10.20
C TRP A 340 0.98 38.06 -10.91
N ASP A 341 1.62 37.73 -12.04
CA ASP A 341 2.60 38.59 -12.73
C ASP A 341 1.97 39.84 -13.38
N SER A 342 0.66 39.83 -13.61
CA SER A 342 -0.07 40.88 -14.34
C SER A 342 -1.16 41.57 -13.52
N ALA A 343 -1.78 40.88 -12.57
CA ALA A 343 -2.97 41.36 -11.86
C ALA A 343 -2.90 41.18 -10.34
N TYR A 344 -1.84 40.56 -9.80
CA TYR A 344 -1.71 40.22 -8.38
C TYR A 344 -2.96 39.53 -7.82
N ASN A 345 -3.47 38.51 -8.53
CA ASN A 345 -4.67 37.79 -8.09
C ASN A 345 -4.68 36.33 -8.58
N VAL A 346 -3.97 35.45 -7.86
CA VAL A 346 -4.07 33.99 -8.10
C VAL A 346 -5.24 33.37 -7.35
N SER A 347 -5.83 32.30 -7.87
CA SER A 347 -6.80 31.50 -7.13
C SER A 347 -6.07 30.48 -6.27
N ILE A 348 -6.51 30.37 -5.01
CA ILE A 348 -6.08 29.35 -4.06
C ILE A 348 -7.33 28.60 -3.58
N SER A 349 -7.34 27.29 -3.76
CA SER A 349 -8.33 26.39 -3.17
C SER A 349 -7.67 25.11 -2.69
N SER A 350 -8.32 24.41 -1.75
CA SER A 350 -7.95 23.03 -1.42
C SER A 350 -8.07 22.18 -2.69
N LEU A 351 -6.99 21.48 -3.07
CA LEU A 351 -6.94 20.55 -4.21
C LEU A 351 -6.60 19.12 -3.72
N ALA A 352 -6.95 18.83 -2.46
CA ALA A 352 -6.71 17.57 -1.79
C ALA A 352 -7.87 16.56 -1.90
N ASP A 353 -8.77 16.70 -2.88
CA ASP A 353 -9.91 15.80 -3.07
C ASP A 353 -9.46 14.34 -3.25
N GLY A 354 -9.93 13.45 -2.36
CA GLY A 354 -9.52 12.05 -2.32
C GLY A 354 -8.23 11.78 -1.53
N ILE A 355 -7.58 12.80 -0.96
CA ILE A 355 -6.55 12.66 0.06
C ILE A 355 -7.22 12.73 1.43
N GLU A 356 -7.06 11.66 2.20
CA GLU A 356 -7.51 11.54 3.58
C GLU A 356 -6.31 11.07 4.41
N GLU A 357 -5.68 11.96 5.16
CA GLU A 357 -4.46 11.67 5.95
C GLU A 357 -4.72 11.78 7.47
N THR A 358 -5.99 11.90 7.88
CA THR A 358 -6.35 12.15 9.28
C THR A 358 -6.04 10.96 10.20
N SER A 359 -5.70 11.25 11.47
CA SER A 359 -5.45 10.26 12.53
C SER A 359 -6.65 10.17 13.47
N VAL A 360 -7.40 9.07 13.39
CA VAL A 360 -8.70 8.93 14.06
C VAL A 360 -8.53 8.34 15.46
N GLN A 361 -8.95 9.08 16.49
CA GLN A 361 -8.74 8.73 17.90
C GLN A 361 -9.90 7.90 18.46
N SER A 362 -11.15 8.23 18.12
CA SER A 362 -12.35 7.50 18.55
C SER A 362 -13.52 7.72 17.57
N LEU A 363 -14.47 6.78 17.54
CA LEU A 363 -15.63 6.78 16.64
C LEU A 363 -16.88 6.31 17.38
N ILE A 364 -17.99 7.06 17.24
CA ILE A 364 -19.32 6.63 17.69
C ILE A 364 -20.34 6.76 16.56
N SER A 365 -21.22 5.75 16.46
CA SER A 365 -22.39 5.76 15.58
C SER A 365 -23.63 5.66 16.47
N PRO A 366 -24.26 6.79 16.85
CA PRO A 366 -25.45 6.76 17.71
C PRO A 366 -26.66 6.18 16.97
N PRO A 367 -27.61 5.52 17.67
CA PRO A 367 -28.81 4.95 17.04
C PRO A 367 -29.80 5.98 16.47
N THR A 368 -29.66 7.26 16.80
CA THR A 368 -30.42 8.38 16.24
C THR A 368 -29.50 9.55 15.86
N GLY A 369 -29.97 10.45 15.01
CA GLY A 369 -29.13 11.55 14.50
C GLY A 369 -28.20 11.11 13.36
N PRO A 370 -26.97 11.66 13.25
CA PRO A 370 -26.06 11.43 12.12
C PRO A 370 -25.55 9.99 12.03
N PRO A 371 -25.08 9.53 10.86
CA PRO A 371 -24.45 8.21 10.72
C PRO A 371 -23.21 8.03 11.61
N LEU A 372 -22.37 9.08 11.78
CA LEU A 372 -21.10 8.97 12.49
C LEU A 372 -20.70 10.31 13.17
N LEU A 373 -20.06 10.22 14.33
CA LEU A 373 -19.18 11.27 14.87
C LEU A 373 -17.75 10.72 15.02
N SER A 374 -16.76 11.57 14.77
CA SER A 374 -15.34 11.20 14.83
C SER A 374 -14.50 12.16 15.65
N ALA A 375 -13.70 11.61 16.56
CA ALA A 375 -12.62 12.29 17.26
C ALA A 375 -11.33 12.13 16.44
N VAL A 376 -10.65 13.24 16.16
CA VAL A 376 -9.57 13.30 15.15
C VAL A 376 -8.42 14.15 15.67
N GLY A 377 -7.19 13.75 15.35
CA GLY A 377 -5.98 14.53 15.61
C GLY A 377 -5.88 15.78 14.74
N ASP A 378 -5.20 16.80 15.24
CA ASP A 378 -4.85 18.09 14.61
C ASP A 378 -6.02 19.02 14.19
N ILE A 379 -7.15 18.47 13.73
CA ILE A 379 -8.34 19.20 13.27
C ILE A 379 -9.59 18.92 14.14
N GLY A 380 -9.39 18.47 15.37
CA GLY A 380 -10.41 18.32 16.41
C GLY A 380 -11.36 17.13 16.21
N GLY A 381 -12.25 17.20 15.23
CA GLY A 381 -13.29 16.19 15.01
C GLY A 381 -14.57 16.73 14.37
N PHE A 382 -15.47 15.82 13.98
CA PHE A 382 -16.58 16.11 13.06
C PHE A 382 -17.88 15.37 13.40
N GLN A 383 -19.00 16.04 13.07
CA GLN A 383 -20.31 15.42 12.89
C GLN A 383 -20.51 15.10 11.41
N HIS A 384 -20.52 13.82 11.04
CA HIS A 384 -20.70 13.40 9.64
C HIS A 384 -22.20 13.26 9.34
N VAL A 385 -22.84 14.33 8.90
CA VAL A 385 -24.26 14.29 8.45
C VAL A 385 -24.44 13.57 7.11
N SER A 386 -23.37 13.44 6.34
CA SER A 386 -23.23 12.56 5.18
C SER A 386 -21.82 11.96 5.19
N LEU A 387 -21.66 10.72 4.73
CA LEU A 387 -20.35 10.10 4.61
C LEU A 387 -19.59 10.61 3.36
N THR A 388 -20.32 10.98 2.30
CA THR A 388 -19.74 11.31 0.98
C THR A 388 -19.63 12.82 0.72
N LYS A 389 -19.62 13.66 1.76
CA LYS A 389 -19.46 15.11 1.66
C LYS A 389 -18.65 15.62 2.86
N ALA A 390 -17.69 16.51 2.61
CA ALA A 390 -16.91 17.16 3.64
C ALA A 390 -17.81 17.83 4.70
N PRO A 391 -17.54 17.64 6.01
CA PRO A 391 -18.19 18.38 7.07
C PRO A 391 -18.04 19.90 6.86
N ALA A 392 -19.09 20.66 7.17
CA ALA A 392 -19.09 22.11 6.96
C ALA A 392 -18.24 22.86 8.00
N THR A 393 -17.95 22.25 9.13
CA THR A 393 -17.12 22.78 10.22
C THR A 393 -16.66 21.63 11.13
N GLY A 394 -15.59 21.84 11.89
CA GLY A 394 -15.17 20.95 12.97
C GLY A 394 -15.91 21.21 14.29
N PHE A 395 -15.53 20.52 15.36
CA PHE A 395 -16.08 20.76 16.69
C PHE A 395 -15.62 22.10 17.28
N VAL A 396 -16.52 23.09 17.30
CA VAL A 396 -16.35 24.39 17.96
C VAL A 396 -17.00 24.42 19.35
N ASN A 397 -16.71 25.46 20.14
CA ASN A 397 -17.31 25.76 21.45
C ASN A 397 -17.27 24.60 22.50
N PRO A 398 -16.08 24.21 23.00
CA PRO A 398 -14.75 24.75 22.71
C PRO A 398 -14.11 24.09 21.48
N THR A 399 -13.22 24.81 20.81
CA THR A 399 -12.33 24.23 19.78
C THR A 399 -11.11 23.64 20.48
N TRP A 400 -10.67 22.45 20.04
CA TRP A 400 -9.42 21.81 20.47
C TRP A 400 -8.69 21.28 19.24
N SER A 401 -7.36 21.20 19.28
CA SER A 401 -6.59 20.62 18.16
C SER A 401 -6.87 19.12 18.03
N THR A 402 -7.07 18.39 19.12
CA THR A 402 -7.44 16.97 19.09
C THR A 402 -8.62 16.68 20.02
N THR A 403 -9.69 16.10 19.51
CA THR A 403 -10.62 15.32 20.34
C THR A 403 -10.03 13.93 20.49
N VAL A 404 -9.98 13.39 21.70
CA VAL A 404 -9.40 12.05 21.96
C VAL A 404 -10.46 10.97 22.08
N ASP A 405 -11.62 11.26 22.68
CA ASP A 405 -12.67 10.27 22.90
C ASP A 405 -14.08 10.86 22.93
N LEU A 406 -15.08 10.00 22.69
CA LEU A 406 -16.49 10.32 22.47
C LEU A 406 -17.40 9.24 23.08
N ASP A 407 -18.48 9.64 23.75
CA ASP A 407 -19.54 8.70 24.17
C ASP A 407 -20.95 9.33 24.14
N TYR A 408 -21.98 8.51 23.99
CA TYR A 408 -23.39 8.92 23.94
C TYR A 408 -24.24 8.26 25.04
N ALA A 409 -25.29 8.97 25.48
CA ALA A 409 -26.21 8.49 26.50
C ALA A 409 -27.22 7.47 25.92
N GLY A 410 -27.29 6.26 26.48
CA GLY A 410 -28.05 5.16 25.86
C GLY A 410 -29.57 5.36 25.75
N LYS A 411 -30.19 6.07 26.71
CA LYS A 411 -31.62 6.45 26.69
C LYS A 411 -31.89 7.81 26.03
N ALA A 412 -30.84 8.62 25.83
CA ALA A 412 -30.94 9.93 25.19
C ALA A 412 -29.80 10.11 24.17
N PRO A 413 -29.79 9.37 23.03
CA PRO A 413 -28.59 9.25 22.19
C PRO A 413 -28.17 10.52 21.43
N THR A 414 -28.96 11.58 21.52
CA THR A 414 -28.59 12.94 21.07
C THR A 414 -27.69 13.65 22.09
N ASN A 415 -27.67 13.19 23.36
CA ASN A 415 -26.75 13.65 24.38
C ASN A 415 -25.40 12.94 24.20
N ILE A 416 -24.36 13.72 23.93
CA ILE A 416 -23.01 13.24 23.61
C ILE A 416 -21.99 14.03 24.43
N VAL A 417 -20.99 13.35 24.97
CA VAL A 417 -19.82 13.95 25.59
C VAL A 417 -18.59 13.77 24.69
N ARG A 418 -17.71 14.77 24.68
CA ARG A 418 -16.38 14.70 24.06
C ARG A 418 -15.31 15.18 25.03
N ILE A 419 -14.11 14.61 24.91
CA ILE A 419 -12.91 15.06 25.61
C ILE A 419 -11.75 15.28 24.64
N GLY A 420 -10.80 16.13 24.99
CA GLY A 420 -9.72 16.52 24.08
C GLY A 420 -8.41 16.93 24.71
N ASN A 421 -7.53 17.41 23.82
CA ASN A 421 -6.26 18.04 24.10
C ASN A 421 -6.20 19.37 23.32
N GLY A 422 -5.94 20.47 24.01
CA GLY A 422 -5.55 21.73 23.37
C GLY A 422 -4.13 21.69 22.80
N ASP A 423 -3.86 22.56 21.83
CA ASP A 423 -2.52 22.89 21.33
C ASP A 423 -1.67 23.59 22.41
N SER A 424 -2.34 24.45 23.18
CA SER A 424 -1.93 24.97 24.47
C SER A 424 -2.77 24.29 25.56
N SER A 425 -2.13 23.83 26.63
CA SER A 425 -2.77 23.07 27.70
C SER A 425 -3.54 23.95 28.70
N THR A 426 -4.29 24.94 28.19
CA THR A 426 -5.01 25.94 28.99
C THR A 426 -6.52 25.79 28.86
N GLY A 427 -7.21 25.65 30.01
CA GLY A 427 -8.68 25.59 30.06
C GLY A 427 -9.24 24.16 30.01
N LYS A 428 -10.56 24.06 29.79
CA LYS A 428 -11.34 22.84 30.03
C LYS A 428 -11.40 21.92 28.81
N GLN A 429 -11.27 20.63 29.07
CA GLN A 429 -11.15 19.58 28.05
C GLN A 429 -12.33 18.60 28.05
N VAL A 430 -13.49 19.02 28.56
CA VAL A 430 -14.75 18.26 28.53
C VAL A 430 -15.84 19.16 27.92
N ALA A 431 -16.62 18.62 26.98
CA ALA A 431 -17.73 19.33 26.37
C ALA A 431 -18.92 18.40 26.11
N LEU A 432 -20.13 18.96 26.21
CA LEU A 432 -21.41 18.26 26.11
C LEU A 432 -22.25 18.84 24.98
N SER A 433 -22.92 17.96 24.24
CA SER A 433 -23.93 18.27 23.24
C SER A 433 -25.24 17.57 23.62
N THR A 434 -26.38 18.15 23.23
CA THR A 434 -27.72 17.56 23.36
C THR A 434 -28.43 17.35 22.02
N ASP A 435 -27.79 17.74 20.92
CA ASP A 435 -28.33 17.74 19.54
C ASP A 435 -27.56 16.80 18.59
N SER A 436 -26.90 15.78 19.15
CA SER A 436 -26.06 14.79 18.44
C SER A 436 -24.75 15.37 17.89
N GLY A 437 -24.19 16.39 18.54
CA GLY A 437 -22.89 16.98 18.23
C GLY A 437 -22.91 18.10 17.18
N ALA A 438 -24.07 18.70 16.90
CA ALA A 438 -24.18 19.86 16.01
C ALA A 438 -23.82 21.17 16.73
N THR A 439 -24.17 21.29 18.01
CA THR A 439 -23.68 22.32 18.92
C THR A 439 -23.08 21.70 20.19
N TRP A 440 -22.18 22.43 20.82
CA TRP A 440 -21.44 22.00 22.01
C TRP A 440 -21.44 23.10 23.07
N ASN A 441 -21.37 22.67 24.33
CA ASN A 441 -21.21 23.52 25.50
C ASN A 441 -20.04 22.97 26.32
N GLN A 442 -19.15 23.83 26.78
CA GLN A 442 -18.04 23.44 27.65
C GLN A 442 -18.58 23.04 29.04
N ASP A 443 -18.12 21.91 29.58
CA ASP A 443 -18.46 21.53 30.96
C ASP A 443 -17.60 22.35 31.94
N TYR A 444 -18.23 23.29 32.64
CA TYR A 444 -17.55 24.16 33.61
C TYR A 444 -17.17 23.45 34.91
N GLY A 445 -17.69 22.26 35.18
CA GLY A 445 -17.28 21.40 36.29
C GLY A 445 -15.90 20.78 36.10
N ALA A 446 -15.40 20.70 34.86
CA ALA A 446 -14.06 20.20 34.56
C ALA A 446 -12.97 21.13 35.11
N ALA A 447 -11.93 20.55 35.69
CA ALA A 447 -10.73 21.29 36.05
C ALA A 447 -9.96 21.73 34.79
N ASP A 448 -9.34 22.90 34.85
CA ASP A 448 -8.50 23.41 33.76
C ASP A 448 -7.21 22.61 33.65
N ASN A 449 -6.69 22.48 32.42
CA ASN A 449 -5.37 21.90 32.12
C ASN A 449 -5.26 20.38 32.41
N VAL A 450 -6.39 19.69 32.63
CA VAL A 450 -6.50 18.24 32.71
C VAL A 450 -6.87 17.72 31.31
N THR A 451 -6.17 16.71 30.80
CA THR A 451 -6.23 16.31 29.38
C THR A 451 -6.33 14.79 29.20
N GLY A 452 -6.74 14.40 27.98
CA GLY A 452 -6.54 13.05 27.46
C GLY A 452 -7.36 11.93 28.11
N GLY A 453 -7.04 10.70 27.71
CA GLY A 453 -7.65 9.46 28.22
C GLY A 453 -9.01 9.13 27.62
N HIS A 454 -9.96 8.68 28.45
CA HIS A 454 -11.23 8.07 28.02
C HIS A 454 -12.44 8.66 28.74
N VAL A 455 -13.60 8.69 28.08
CA VAL A 455 -14.85 9.23 28.66
C VAL A 455 -16.02 8.26 28.52
N ALA A 456 -16.93 8.27 29.49
CA ALA A 456 -18.18 7.53 29.46
C ALA A 456 -19.33 8.40 30.03
N LEU A 457 -20.50 8.33 29.37
CA LEU A 457 -21.69 9.13 29.68
C LEU A 457 -22.84 8.22 30.16
N SER A 458 -23.52 8.54 31.26
CA SER A 458 -24.61 7.71 31.81
C SER A 458 -25.74 7.45 30.81
N ALA A 459 -26.58 6.44 31.10
CA ALA A 459 -27.71 6.11 30.25
C ALA A 459 -28.62 7.32 29.97
N THR A 460 -28.85 8.22 30.92
CA THR A 460 -29.66 9.44 30.74
C THR A 460 -28.85 10.67 30.29
N GLY A 461 -27.52 10.66 30.47
CA GLY A 461 -26.62 11.73 30.06
C GLY A 461 -26.38 12.80 31.12
N ASP A 462 -26.57 12.47 32.40
CA ASP A 462 -26.40 13.37 33.54
C ASP A 462 -25.07 13.19 34.31
N ILE A 463 -24.41 12.04 34.16
CA ILE A 463 -23.13 11.69 34.81
C ILE A 463 -22.05 11.49 33.75
N VAL A 464 -20.92 12.18 33.92
CA VAL A 464 -19.71 12.02 33.11
C VAL A 464 -18.64 11.33 33.97
N LEU A 465 -18.17 10.18 33.51
CA LEU A 465 -16.99 9.50 34.06
C LEU A 465 -15.83 9.72 33.08
N TRP A 466 -14.68 10.18 33.58
CA TRP A 466 -13.51 10.53 32.79
C TRP A 466 -12.25 9.90 33.39
N SER A 467 -11.60 9.01 32.65
CA SER A 467 -10.24 8.55 32.97
C SER A 467 -9.25 9.52 32.34
N THR A 468 -8.56 10.31 33.15
CA THR A 468 -7.65 11.38 32.70
C THR A 468 -6.21 10.87 32.56
N SER A 469 -5.36 11.61 31.83
CA SER A 469 -3.93 11.27 31.70
C SER A 469 -3.08 11.56 32.95
N SER A 470 -3.59 12.31 33.93
CA SER A 470 -2.79 12.85 35.05
C SER A 470 -3.44 12.75 36.44
N ASN A 471 -4.76 12.94 36.54
CA ASN A 471 -5.51 12.88 37.80
C ASN A 471 -6.12 11.48 38.08
N GLY A 472 -5.95 10.53 37.16
CA GLY A 472 -6.67 9.25 37.18
C GLY A 472 -8.15 9.39 36.83
N VAL A 473 -8.98 8.50 37.38
CA VAL A 473 -10.42 8.50 37.09
C VAL A 473 -11.16 9.51 37.95
N GLN A 474 -12.01 10.32 37.32
CA GLN A 474 -12.83 11.35 37.95
C GLN A 474 -14.29 11.22 37.48
N VAL A 475 -15.25 11.63 38.33
CA VAL A 475 -16.68 11.64 38.02
C VAL A 475 -17.34 12.98 38.34
N SER A 476 -18.22 13.44 37.45
CA SER A 476 -19.13 14.56 37.64
C SER A 476 -20.58 14.12 37.40
N GLN A 477 -21.52 14.78 38.05
CA GLN A 477 -22.96 14.65 37.81
C GLN A 477 -23.57 16.05 37.73
N TYR A 478 -24.47 16.30 36.77
CA TYR A 478 -25.06 17.62 36.48
C TYR A 478 -24.04 18.76 36.31
N THR A 479 -22.91 18.53 35.63
CA THR A 479 -21.81 19.50 35.41
C THR A 479 -21.21 20.11 36.71
N ASN A 480 -21.33 19.38 37.83
CA ASN A 480 -20.64 19.76 39.08
C ASN A 480 -19.12 19.56 38.96
N ALA A 481 -18.37 20.09 39.92
CA ALA A 481 -16.92 19.88 39.99
C ALA A 481 -16.55 18.37 39.99
N PHE A 482 -15.64 17.95 39.10
CA PHE A 482 -15.21 16.56 39.00
C PHE A 482 -14.54 16.07 40.30
N THR A 483 -14.96 14.90 40.77
CA THR A 483 -14.48 14.26 42.01
C THR A 483 -13.66 12.99 41.72
N ALA A 484 -12.61 12.72 42.48
CA ALA A 484 -11.68 11.62 42.20
C ALA A 484 -12.24 10.25 42.64
N VAL A 485 -12.21 9.27 41.73
CA VAL A 485 -12.76 7.91 41.92
C VAL A 485 -11.64 6.97 42.40
N THR A 486 -11.19 7.17 43.64
CA THR A 486 -10.01 6.49 44.22
C THR A 486 -10.12 4.97 44.38
N SER A 487 -11.29 4.39 44.09
CA SER A 487 -11.55 2.95 44.09
C SER A 487 -11.25 2.26 42.75
N LEU A 488 -10.99 3.02 41.68
CA LEU A 488 -10.63 2.52 40.36
C LEU A 488 -9.20 3.01 39.99
N PRO A 489 -8.29 2.15 39.48
CA PRO A 489 -6.93 2.57 39.13
C PRO A 489 -6.88 3.68 38.07
N SER A 490 -5.90 4.58 38.16
CA SER A 490 -5.79 5.79 37.33
C SER A 490 -5.76 5.57 35.82
N ASN A 491 -5.29 4.40 35.37
CA ASN A 491 -5.17 4.03 33.96
C ASN A 491 -6.17 2.90 33.62
N SER A 492 -7.41 3.02 34.09
CA SER A 492 -8.46 2.05 33.77
C SER A 492 -9.19 2.47 32.50
N ILE A 493 -9.40 1.53 31.58
CA ILE A 493 -10.42 1.73 30.54
C ILE A 493 -11.79 1.73 31.21
N ILE A 494 -12.73 2.52 30.70
CA ILE A 494 -14.05 2.74 31.30
C ILE A 494 -15.18 2.59 30.27
N ALA A 495 -16.40 2.31 30.75
CA ALA A 495 -17.63 2.41 29.97
C ALA A 495 -18.85 2.62 30.90
N SER A 496 -19.95 3.11 30.34
CA SER A 496 -21.26 3.19 31.01
C SER A 496 -22.20 2.09 30.54
N ASP A 497 -23.12 1.66 31.41
CA ASP A 497 -24.27 0.88 30.96
C ASP A 497 -25.25 1.77 30.19
N LYS A 498 -25.75 1.29 29.06
CA LYS A 498 -26.63 2.07 28.18
C LYS A 498 -28.11 2.03 28.59
N VAL A 499 -28.47 1.20 29.59
CA VAL A 499 -29.85 1.03 30.07
C VAL A 499 -30.00 1.40 31.55
N VAL A 500 -29.08 1.01 32.43
CA VAL A 500 -29.11 1.34 33.87
C VAL A 500 -28.13 2.47 34.18
N ASP A 501 -28.71 3.64 34.42
CA ASP A 501 -28.03 4.93 34.56
C ASP A 501 -26.95 4.98 35.67
N SER A 502 -27.16 4.23 36.75
CA SER A 502 -26.23 4.13 37.88
C SER A 502 -25.03 3.21 37.64
N ASN A 503 -25.01 2.44 36.55
CA ASN A 503 -24.02 1.40 36.33
C ASN A 503 -22.88 1.87 35.42
N PHE A 504 -21.66 1.72 35.93
CA PHE A 504 -20.42 1.99 35.19
C PHE A 504 -19.43 0.83 35.36
N TYR A 505 -18.55 0.69 34.38
CA TYR A 505 -17.61 -0.41 34.25
C TYR A 505 -16.19 0.12 34.10
N GLY A 506 -15.23 -0.64 34.63
CA GLY A 506 -13.81 -0.33 34.46
C GLY A 506 -12.95 -1.59 34.42
N ALA A 507 -11.81 -1.55 33.72
CA ALA A 507 -10.85 -2.65 33.69
C ALA A 507 -9.41 -2.12 33.76
N SER A 508 -8.57 -2.81 34.54
CA SER A 508 -7.15 -2.46 34.68
C SER A 508 -6.34 -3.69 35.10
N GLY A 509 -5.24 -3.96 34.37
CA GLY A 509 -4.56 -5.26 34.43
C GLY A 509 -5.55 -6.40 34.18
N SER A 510 -5.42 -7.49 34.93
CA SER A 510 -6.32 -8.63 34.84
C SER A 510 -7.67 -8.44 35.56
N LYS A 511 -7.97 -7.27 36.14
CA LYS A 511 -9.16 -7.07 37.00
C LYS A 511 -10.27 -6.29 36.29
N PHE A 512 -11.51 -6.75 36.46
CA PHE A 512 -12.72 -6.06 36.05
C PHE A 512 -13.49 -5.51 37.25
N TYR A 513 -14.00 -4.29 37.12
CA TYR A 513 -14.60 -3.47 38.16
C TYR A 513 -16.01 -3.01 37.76
N VAL A 514 -16.91 -2.93 38.75
CA VAL A 514 -18.29 -2.47 38.57
C VAL A 514 -18.63 -1.41 39.63
N SER A 515 -19.22 -0.31 39.18
CA SER A 515 -19.96 0.67 39.98
C SER A 515 -21.46 0.48 39.77
N VAL A 516 -22.24 0.74 40.82
CA VAL A 516 -23.73 0.76 40.80
C VAL A 516 -24.30 2.02 41.48
N ASP A 517 -23.45 3.04 41.68
CA ASP A 517 -23.74 4.28 42.42
C ASP A 517 -23.55 5.55 41.57
N GLY A 518 -23.48 5.39 40.25
CA GLY A 518 -23.22 6.47 39.30
C GLY A 518 -21.74 6.82 39.20
N GLY A 519 -20.86 5.81 39.12
CA GLY A 519 -19.42 5.98 38.92
C GLY A 519 -18.63 6.45 40.14
N LYS A 520 -19.24 6.52 41.34
CA LYS A 520 -18.63 7.11 42.54
C LYS A 520 -17.75 6.11 43.29
N THR A 521 -18.15 4.83 43.34
CA THR A 521 -17.32 3.75 43.88
C THR A 521 -17.35 2.51 42.98
N PHE A 522 -16.18 1.90 42.80
CA PHE A 522 -15.98 0.69 42.01
C PHE A 522 -15.53 -0.47 42.89
N THR A 523 -16.14 -1.63 42.66
CA THR A 523 -15.74 -2.90 43.29
C THR A 523 -15.17 -3.82 42.23
N ALA A 524 -13.98 -4.38 42.45
CA ALA A 524 -13.46 -5.46 41.61
C ALA A 524 -14.37 -6.70 41.75
N LYS A 525 -14.94 -7.19 40.63
CA LYS A 525 -15.91 -8.30 40.60
C LYS A 525 -15.35 -9.59 40.05
N SER A 526 -14.47 -9.52 39.06
CA SER A 526 -13.97 -10.68 38.31
C SER A 526 -12.63 -10.38 37.64
N THR A 527 -12.11 -11.32 36.86
CA THR A 527 -10.83 -11.20 36.16
C THR A 527 -10.92 -11.55 34.67
N LEU A 528 -10.10 -10.88 33.86
CA LEU A 528 -9.96 -11.03 32.42
C LEU A 528 -8.83 -12.03 32.09
N GLY A 529 -8.90 -13.21 32.72
CA GLY A 529 -7.92 -14.28 32.54
C GLY A 529 -6.47 -13.81 32.83
N ALA A 530 -5.62 -13.92 31.81
CA ALA A 530 -4.19 -13.56 31.87
C ALA A 530 -3.89 -12.14 31.33
N SER A 531 -4.91 -11.34 31.01
CA SER A 531 -4.73 -9.98 30.47
C SER A 531 -3.94 -9.08 31.41
N THR A 532 -3.04 -8.27 30.85
CA THR A 532 -2.29 -7.22 31.54
C THR A 532 -2.61 -5.81 31.03
N SER A 533 -3.20 -5.72 29.83
CA SER A 533 -3.57 -4.48 29.16
C SER A 533 -4.93 -4.65 28.46
N PRO A 534 -6.05 -4.43 29.17
CA PRO A 534 -7.36 -4.33 28.55
C PRO A 534 -7.45 -3.04 27.73
N VAL A 535 -8.10 -3.10 26.56
CA VAL A 535 -8.06 -2.02 25.56
C VAL A 535 -9.41 -1.31 25.36
N LYS A 536 -10.54 -2.05 25.30
CA LYS A 536 -11.89 -1.43 25.19
C LYS A 536 -12.96 -2.26 25.86
N ILE A 537 -13.87 -1.61 26.60
CA ILE A 537 -15.12 -2.18 27.09
C ILE A 537 -16.25 -1.74 26.15
N VAL A 538 -17.14 -2.66 25.78
CA VAL A 538 -18.38 -2.34 25.05
C VAL A 538 -19.55 -3.04 25.74
N VAL A 539 -20.60 -2.28 26.03
CA VAL A 539 -21.83 -2.77 26.68
C VAL A 539 -22.93 -2.88 25.65
N HIS A 540 -23.77 -3.92 25.75
CA HIS A 540 -24.90 -4.11 24.86
C HIS A 540 -25.92 -2.95 25.00
N PRO A 541 -26.31 -2.27 23.90
CA PRO A 541 -27.07 -1.01 23.97
C PRO A 541 -28.44 -1.15 24.64
N ASN A 542 -29.04 -2.35 24.59
CA ASN A 542 -30.40 -2.63 25.06
C ASN A 542 -30.46 -3.64 26.23
N VAL A 543 -29.33 -4.10 26.79
CA VAL A 543 -29.31 -5.15 27.83
C VAL A 543 -28.23 -4.83 28.86
N THR A 544 -28.66 -4.53 30.10
CA THR A 544 -27.74 -4.19 31.18
C THR A 544 -26.85 -5.37 31.57
N GLY A 545 -25.55 -5.10 31.72
CA GLY A 545 -24.60 -6.09 32.20
C GLY A 545 -24.26 -7.21 31.21
N ASP A 546 -24.63 -7.06 29.94
CA ASP A 546 -24.05 -7.80 28.81
C ASP A 546 -22.88 -6.98 28.24
N ILE A 547 -21.66 -7.48 28.45
CA ILE A 547 -20.40 -6.72 28.39
C ILE A 547 -19.33 -7.51 27.65
N TRP A 548 -18.68 -6.86 26.69
CA TRP A 548 -17.51 -7.33 25.98
C TRP A 548 -16.26 -6.53 26.38
N VAL A 549 -15.10 -7.19 26.47
CA VAL A 549 -13.80 -6.54 26.73
C VAL A 549 -12.72 -7.11 25.82
N SER A 550 -12.10 -6.25 25.00
CA SER A 550 -10.93 -6.60 24.16
C SER A 550 -9.62 -6.30 24.90
N SER A 551 -8.59 -7.12 24.71
CA SER A 551 -7.32 -6.98 25.43
C SER A 551 -6.09 -7.58 24.72
N ASP A 552 -4.92 -7.34 25.33
CA ASP A 552 -3.65 -8.03 25.07
C ASP A 552 -3.69 -9.57 25.10
N ALA A 553 -4.66 -10.17 25.80
CA ALA A 553 -4.81 -11.61 25.97
C ALA A 553 -6.09 -12.19 25.32
N GLY A 554 -6.67 -11.47 24.35
CA GLY A 554 -7.82 -11.92 23.55
C GLY A 554 -9.08 -11.11 23.80
N LEU A 555 -10.23 -11.77 23.67
CA LEU A 555 -11.56 -11.18 23.80
C LEU A 555 -12.38 -11.90 24.89
N PHE A 556 -13.09 -11.14 25.72
CA PHE A 556 -13.83 -11.63 26.87
C PHE A 556 -15.30 -11.17 26.83
N HIS A 557 -16.22 -12.04 27.23
CA HIS A 557 -17.67 -11.78 27.27
C HIS A 557 -18.28 -12.12 28.64
N SER A 558 -19.18 -11.27 29.14
CA SER A 558 -19.97 -11.46 30.36
C SER A 558 -21.43 -11.14 30.10
N THR A 559 -22.34 -12.01 30.50
CA THR A 559 -23.80 -11.80 30.45
C THR A 559 -24.41 -11.60 31.84
N ASN A 560 -23.58 -11.37 32.86
CA ASN A 560 -23.97 -11.34 34.27
C ASN A 560 -23.37 -10.14 35.02
N ASN A 561 -23.39 -8.97 34.39
CA ASN A 561 -22.97 -7.68 34.95
C ASN A 561 -21.52 -7.72 35.47
N GLY A 562 -20.62 -8.34 34.70
CA GLY A 562 -19.19 -8.43 35.01
C GLY A 562 -18.84 -9.32 36.22
N THR A 563 -19.76 -10.16 36.71
CA THR A 563 -19.48 -11.07 37.83
C THR A 563 -18.67 -12.31 37.41
N SER A 564 -18.69 -12.68 36.13
CA SER A 564 -17.72 -13.58 35.50
C SER A 564 -17.57 -13.30 34.01
N PHE A 565 -16.37 -13.54 33.46
CA PHE A 565 -16.12 -13.48 32.01
C PHE A 565 -15.75 -14.87 31.46
N SER A 566 -16.21 -15.14 30.24
CA SER A 566 -15.74 -16.23 29.38
C SER A 566 -14.78 -15.66 28.33
N ALA A 567 -13.64 -16.31 28.11
CA ALA A 567 -12.74 -15.96 27.01
C ALA A 567 -13.24 -16.59 25.69
N ILE A 568 -13.21 -15.83 24.60
CA ILE A 568 -13.56 -16.32 23.27
C ILE A 568 -12.40 -17.15 22.71
N SER A 569 -12.68 -18.40 22.36
CA SER A 569 -11.67 -19.32 21.81
C SER A 569 -11.19 -18.87 20.43
N GLY A 570 -9.89 -19.05 20.16
CA GLY A 570 -9.24 -18.69 18.89
C GLY A 570 -8.79 -17.23 18.78
N VAL A 571 -9.27 -16.32 19.64
CA VAL A 571 -8.84 -14.91 19.67
C VAL A 571 -7.66 -14.75 20.62
N SER A 572 -6.45 -14.52 20.10
CA SER A 572 -5.23 -14.40 20.92
C SER A 572 -4.96 -12.98 21.41
N GLN A 573 -5.40 -11.97 20.66
CA GLN A 573 -5.29 -10.56 20.99
C GLN A 573 -6.41 -9.77 20.29
N ALA A 574 -6.96 -8.74 20.93
CA ALA A 574 -7.98 -7.87 20.34
C ALA A 574 -7.74 -6.39 20.70
N TRP A 575 -7.50 -5.56 19.70
CA TRP A 575 -7.16 -4.13 19.85
C TRP A 575 -8.39 -3.21 19.79
N ALA A 576 -9.46 -3.62 19.12
CA ALA A 576 -10.73 -2.91 19.16
C ALA A 576 -11.91 -3.87 19.04
N ILE A 577 -13.05 -3.48 19.63
CA ILE A 577 -14.35 -4.12 19.48
C ILE A 577 -15.46 -3.09 19.39
N ALA A 578 -16.53 -3.41 18.67
CA ALA A 578 -17.81 -2.73 18.70
C ALA A 578 -18.99 -3.67 18.42
N LEU A 579 -20.19 -3.20 18.70
CA LEU A 579 -21.46 -3.82 18.29
C LEU A 579 -22.11 -2.93 17.23
N GLY A 580 -22.69 -3.54 16.18
CA GLY A 580 -23.55 -2.89 15.20
C GLY A 580 -24.96 -3.49 15.18
N ALA A 581 -25.77 -3.15 14.19
CA ALA A 581 -27.12 -3.67 14.05
C ALA A 581 -27.13 -5.22 13.98
N PRO A 582 -28.16 -5.89 14.52
CA PRO A 582 -28.29 -7.35 14.43
C PRO A 582 -28.71 -7.80 13.02
N ALA A 583 -28.34 -9.03 12.64
CA ALA A 583 -28.69 -9.62 11.34
C ALA A 583 -30.22 -9.78 11.11
N SER A 584 -30.98 -9.82 12.21
CA SER A 584 -32.44 -9.82 12.24
C SER A 584 -32.92 -9.15 13.53
N SER A 585 -34.17 -8.71 13.60
CA SER A 585 -34.71 -8.01 14.78
C SER A 585 -34.76 -8.85 16.08
N SER A 586 -34.49 -10.16 16.01
CA SER A 586 -34.43 -11.08 17.15
C SER A 586 -33.08 -11.78 17.34
N SER A 587 -32.05 -11.45 16.55
CA SER A 587 -30.69 -11.95 16.74
C SER A 587 -29.85 -11.01 17.60
N TYR A 588 -28.68 -11.50 18.03
CA TYR A 588 -27.68 -10.67 18.72
C TYR A 588 -27.15 -9.55 17.79
N PRO A 589 -26.72 -8.39 18.32
CA PRO A 589 -25.95 -7.39 17.57
C PRO A 589 -24.74 -8.00 16.85
N ALA A 590 -24.44 -7.53 15.63
CA ALA A 590 -23.22 -7.96 14.94
C ALA A 590 -21.98 -7.45 15.69
N ILE A 591 -21.07 -8.36 16.03
CA ILE A 591 -19.82 -8.03 16.74
C ILE A 591 -18.74 -7.77 15.70
N PHE A 592 -18.07 -6.62 15.79
CA PHE A 592 -16.92 -6.27 14.97
C PHE A 592 -15.66 -6.23 15.83
N ALA A 593 -14.57 -6.85 15.38
CA ALA A 593 -13.31 -6.89 16.11
C ALA A 593 -12.10 -6.61 15.20
N ALA A 594 -11.15 -5.83 15.71
CA ALA A 594 -9.80 -5.68 15.17
C ALA A 594 -8.88 -6.55 16.03
N ALA A 595 -8.44 -7.69 15.49
CA ALA A 595 -7.94 -8.80 16.32
C ALA A 595 -6.93 -9.70 15.59
N ASN A 596 -6.30 -10.57 16.37
CA ASN A 596 -5.62 -11.77 15.90
C ASN A 596 -6.52 -12.98 16.21
N ILE A 597 -7.07 -13.60 15.16
CA ILE A 597 -7.95 -14.77 15.25
C ILE A 597 -7.33 -15.91 14.45
N GLY A 598 -7.05 -17.03 15.12
CA GLY A 598 -6.43 -18.21 14.49
C GLY A 598 -5.01 -18.00 13.95
N GLY A 599 -4.36 -16.87 14.27
CA GLY A 599 -3.07 -16.45 13.70
C GLY A 599 -3.20 -15.32 12.68
N THR A 600 -4.39 -15.12 12.08
CA THR A 600 -4.65 -14.06 11.12
C THR A 600 -4.93 -12.74 11.83
N ILE A 601 -4.12 -11.72 11.53
CA ILE A 601 -4.31 -10.34 12.01
C ILE A 601 -5.19 -9.59 11.00
N GLY A 602 -6.29 -8.99 11.46
CA GLY A 602 -7.22 -8.28 10.57
C GLY A 602 -8.48 -7.79 11.25
N TYR A 603 -9.50 -7.53 10.43
CA TYR A 603 -10.82 -7.08 10.85
C TYR A 603 -11.85 -8.18 10.60
N PHE A 604 -12.67 -8.47 11.60
CA PHE A 604 -13.59 -9.59 11.60
C PHE A 604 -14.98 -9.18 12.07
N ARG A 605 -16.01 -9.88 11.55
CA ARG A 605 -17.39 -9.85 12.07
C ARG A 605 -17.79 -11.23 12.61
N SER A 606 -18.55 -11.25 13.69
CA SER A 606 -19.31 -12.42 14.15
C SER A 606 -20.78 -12.04 14.32
N ASP A 607 -21.67 -12.89 13.81
CA ASP A 607 -23.13 -12.76 13.92
C ASP A 607 -23.73 -13.73 14.97
N ASP A 608 -22.87 -14.50 15.67
CA ASP A 608 -23.22 -15.64 16.52
C ASP A 608 -22.48 -15.65 17.87
N GLN A 609 -22.33 -14.46 18.47
CA GLN A 609 -21.71 -14.25 19.79
C GLN A 609 -20.25 -14.74 19.87
N GLY A 610 -19.48 -14.54 18.80
CA GLY A 610 -18.06 -14.86 18.74
C GLY A 610 -17.75 -16.34 18.49
N THR A 611 -18.74 -17.15 18.10
CA THR A 611 -18.57 -18.60 17.86
C THR A 611 -17.87 -18.87 16.53
N ASN A 612 -18.27 -18.14 15.47
CA ASN A 612 -17.63 -18.12 14.17
C ASN A 612 -17.29 -16.67 13.77
N TRP A 613 -16.20 -16.51 13.03
CA TRP A 613 -15.72 -15.21 12.55
C TRP A 613 -15.54 -15.23 11.04
N VAL A 614 -15.95 -14.14 10.41
CA VAL A 614 -15.74 -13.85 8.99
C VAL A 614 -14.79 -12.65 8.90
N GLN A 615 -13.65 -12.80 8.24
CA GLN A 615 -12.79 -11.66 7.94
C GLN A 615 -13.50 -10.75 6.93
N ILE A 616 -13.56 -9.45 7.23
CA ILE A 616 -14.28 -8.46 6.41
C ILE A 616 -13.36 -7.62 5.52
N ASN A 617 -12.07 -7.53 5.87
CA ASN A 617 -11.05 -6.84 5.08
C ASN A 617 -10.26 -7.82 4.19
N ASP A 618 -9.56 -7.29 3.19
CA ASP A 618 -8.71 -8.04 2.26
C ASP A 618 -7.29 -7.44 2.17
N ALA A 619 -6.46 -8.00 1.28
CA ALA A 619 -5.07 -7.59 1.08
C ALA A 619 -4.87 -6.20 0.45
N ALA A 620 -5.86 -5.65 -0.26
CA ALA A 620 -5.85 -4.25 -0.71
C ALA A 620 -6.36 -3.31 0.41
N HIS A 621 -7.28 -3.81 1.23
CA HIS A 621 -7.89 -3.10 2.37
C HIS A 621 -7.18 -3.45 3.70
N GLY A 622 -5.86 -3.25 3.76
CA GLY A 622 -5.05 -3.57 4.95
C GLY A 622 -5.13 -2.54 6.10
N PHE A 623 -5.54 -1.30 5.83
CA PHE A 623 -5.73 -0.19 6.79
C PHE A 623 -4.52 0.24 7.65
N GLY A 624 -3.33 -0.37 7.51
CA GLY A 624 -2.13 -0.01 8.26
C GLY A 624 -1.95 -0.89 9.50
N SER A 625 -1.54 -0.31 10.63
CA SER A 625 -1.37 -1.07 11.87
C SER A 625 -2.72 -1.29 12.55
N VAL A 626 -3.23 -2.54 12.52
CA VAL A 626 -4.50 -2.92 13.16
C VAL A 626 -4.56 -2.55 14.64
N SER A 627 -3.41 -2.53 15.32
CA SER A 627 -3.27 -2.14 16.73
C SER A 627 -3.36 -0.63 17.01
N ALA A 628 -3.39 0.21 15.98
CA ALA A 628 -3.42 1.68 16.08
C ALA A 628 -4.70 2.28 15.46
N ASN A 629 -5.67 1.43 15.12
CA ASN A 629 -6.89 1.79 14.43
C ASN A 629 -8.10 1.49 15.32
N VAL A 630 -9.12 2.35 15.26
CA VAL A 630 -10.36 2.23 16.02
C VAL A 630 -11.52 1.79 15.13
N LEU A 631 -12.55 1.17 15.71
CA LEU A 631 -13.77 0.85 14.96
C LEU A 631 -15.05 1.05 15.78
N THR A 632 -16.15 1.24 15.05
CA THR A 632 -17.51 1.28 15.59
C THR A 632 -18.48 0.67 14.56
N GLY A 633 -19.51 -0.05 15.00
CA GLY A 633 -20.56 -0.60 14.12
C GLY A 633 -21.72 0.38 13.97
N ASP A 634 -22.45 0.36 12.86
CA ASP A 634 -23.68 1.16 12.76
C ASP A 634 -24.84 0.40 13.43
N PRO A 635 -25.47 0.93 14.50
CA PRO A 635 -26.60 0.27 15.17
C PRO A 635 -27.89 0.24 14.32
N ARG A 636 -27.93 0.93 13.17
CA ARG A 636 -29.09 0.98 12.26
C ARG A 636 -28.94 0.13 11.00
N ILE A 637 -27.70 -0.18 10.57
CA ILE A 637 -27.41 -0.82 9.28
C ILE A 637 -26.64 -2.12 9.52
N TYR A 638 -27.28 -3.26 9.26
CA TYR A 638 -26.65 -4.57 9.46
C TYR A 638 -25.40 -4.72 8.60
N GLY A 639 -24.31 -5.17 9.24
CA GLY A 639 -23.04 -5.42 8.58
C GLY A 639 -22.17 -4.18 8.37
N ARG A 640 -22.68 -2.96 8.61
CA ARG A 640 -21.90 -1.74 8.46
C ARG A 640 -20.92 -1.54 9.61
N VAL A 641 -19.66 -1.28 9.26
CA VAL A 641 -18.59 -0.89 10.19
C VAL A 641 -17.92 0.38 9.72
N TYR A 642 -17.50 1.22 10.66
CA TYR A 642 -16.60 2.35 10.43
C TYR A 642 -15.23 2.01 11.04
N ILE A 643 -14.16 2.15 10.26
CA ILE A 643 -12.78 1.88 10.66
C ILE A 643 -12.00 3.20 10.57
N GLY A 644 -11.67 3.75 11.72
CA GLY A 644 -10.81 4.93 11.85
C GLY A 644 -9.35 4.50 11.86
N THR A 645 -8.54 5.15 11.03
CA THR A 645 -7.14 4.77 10.85
C THR A 645 -6.17 5.85 11.31
N ASN A 646 -4.94 5.45 11.63
CA ASN A 646 -3.86 6.40 11.89
C ASN A 646 -3.16 6.78 10.58
N GLY A 647 -3.59 7.88 9.95
CA GLY A 647 -2.96 8.44 8.75
C GLY A 647 -3.61 8.08 7.42
N ARG A 648 -4.83 7.51 7.41
CA ARG A 648 -5.68 7.37 6.20
C ARG A 648 -7.15 7.75 6.43
N GLY A 649 -7.46 8.50 7.48
CA GLY A 649 -8.81 8.88 7.86
C GLY A 649 -9.76 7.72 8.14
N ILE A 650 -11.04 7.87 7.77
CA ILE A 650 -12.13 6.97 8.16
C ILE A 650 -12.67 6.22 6.95
N PHE A 651 -12.61 4.89 6.99
CA PHE A 651 -13.29 4.01 6.04
C PHE A 651 -14.63 3.55 6.60
N TYR A 652 -15.59 3.26 5.73
CA TYR A 652 -16.80 2.50 6.07
C TYR A 652 -16.92 1.28 5.16
N GLY A 653 -17.26 0.13 5.74
CA GLY A 653 -17.48 -1.12 5.01
C GLY A 653 -18.94 -1.55 5.11
N ASP A 654 -19.49 -2.08 4.01
CA ASP A 654 -20.84 -2.63 3.90
C ASP A 654 -20.79 -4.07 3.36
N ILE A 655 -21.79 -4.90 3.65
CA ILE A 655 -21.85 -6.27 3.13
C ILE A 655 -22.08 -6.26 1.61
N HIS A 656 -21.15 -6.85 0.86
CA HIS A 656 -21.28 -7.07 -0.57
C HIS A 656 -21.01 -8.55 -0.93
N GLY A 657 -22.00 -9.21 -1.54
CA GLY A 657 -21.92 -10.62 -1.91
C GLY A 657 -22.33 -11.60 -0.80
N ALA A 658 -22.11 -12.89 -1.03
CA ALA A 658 -22.29 -13.92 -0.01
C ALA A 658 -21.12 -13.90 0.97
N ALA A 659 -21.37 -14.22 2.24
CA ALA A 659 -20.31 -14.32 3.24
C ALA A 659 -19.29 -15.42 2.85
N PRO A 660 -17.98 -15.16 2.91
CA PRO A 660 -16.97 -16.21 2.86
C PRO A 660 -17.23 -17.28 3.93
N PRO A 661 -16.85 -18.55 3.71
CA PRO A 661 -16.89 -19.56 4.76
C PRO A 661 -16.04 -19.07 5.96
N PRO A 662 -16.50 -19.25 7.21
CA PRO A 662 -15.80 -18.73 8.39
C PRO A 662 -14.38 -19.30 8.46
N THR A 663 -13.38 -18.42 8.60
CA THR A 663 -11.96 -18.78 8.47
C THR A 663 -11.43 -19.58 9.66
N SER A 664 -12.16 -19.60 10.79
CA SER A 664 -11.89 -20.49 11.92
C SER A 664 -13.17 -20.82 12.69
N THR A 665 -13.36 -22.10 13.05
CA THR A 665 -14.39 -22.54 14.00
C THR A 665 -13.75 -22.76 15.38
N ALA A 666 -14.32 -22.13 16.41
CA ALA A 666 -13.91 -22.34 17.80
C ALA A 666 -14.09 -23.82 18.21
N SER A 667 -13.00 -24.56 18.42
CA SER A 667 -13.06 -25.97 18.82
C SER A 667 -13.49 -26.14 20.27
N SER A 668 -14.65 -26.74 20.49
CA SER A 668 -15.23 -26.99 21.81
C SER A 668 -14.74 -28.32 22.42
N THR A 669 -13.91 -28.24 23.46
CA THR A 669 -13.39 -29.42 24.16
C THR A 669 -14.40 -29.92 25.22
N THR A 670 -15.21 -30.91 24.85
CA THR A 670 -16.28 -31.44 25.73
C THR A 670 -15.72 -32.31 26.87
N THR A 671 -15.40 -31.70 28.01
CA THR A 671 -14.98 -32.41 29.22
C THR A 671 -16.12 -33.23 29.82
N LYS A 672 -16.05 -34.55 29.66
CA LYS A 672 -17.08 -35.51 30.09
C LYS A 672 -17.03 -35.75 31.60
N SER A 673 -17.77 -34.96 32.38
CA SER A 673 -17.87 -35.15 33.83
C SER A 673 -18.74 -36.36 34.20
N THR A 674 -18.32 -37.12 35.23
CA THR A 674 -18.98 -38.37 35.66
C THR A 674 -19.75 -38.12 36.96
N THR A 675 -21.08 -38.03 36.88
CA THR A 675 -21.93 -37.75 38.05
C THR A 675 -22.56 -39.01 38.61
N THR A 676 -22.16 -39.41 39.82
CA THR A 676 -22.83 -40.45 40.60
C THR A 676 -24.13 -39.90 41.19
N SER A 677 -25.28 -40.52 40.90
CA SER A 677 -26.59 -40.07 41.39
C SER A 677 -27.33 -41.20 42.09
N SER A 678 -27.74 -40.98 43.34
CA SER A 678 -28.56 -41.91 44.12
C SER A 678 -30.01 -41.95 43.63
N SER A 679 -30.64 -43.13 43.71
CA SER A 679 -32.00 -43.34 43.23
C SER A 679 -33.06 -43.03 44.27
N THR A 680 -33.92 -42.05 44.00
CA THR A 680 -35.23 -41.91 44.66
C THR A 680 -36.32 -42.03 43.60
N LYS A 681 -37.29 -42.92 43.81
CA LYS A 681 -38.25 -43.36 42.78
C LYS A 681 -39.67 -42.95 43.17
N THR A 682 -40.22 -41.96 42.48
CA THR A 682 -41.65 -41.59 42.59
C THR A 682 -42.29 -41.69 41.21
N THR A 683 -43.46 -42.30 41.12
CA THR A 683 -44.15 -42.59 39.85
C THR A 683 -45.54 -41.98 39.86
N THR A 684 -45.82 -41.12 38.88
CA THR A 684 -47.17 -40.64 38.54
C THR A 684 -47.33 -40.70 37.02
N THR A 685 -48.54 -41.02 36.56
CA THR A 685 -48.81 -41.50 35.20
C THR A 685 -49.83 -40.61 34.48
N THR A 686 -49.91 -40.72 33.14
CA THR A 686 -51.03 -40.26 32.29
C THR A 686 -51.14 -38.72 32.10
N THR A 687 -51.63 -38.17 30.98
CA THR A 687 -52.31 -38.76 29.79
C THR A 687 -51.90 -38.01 28.51
N THR A 688 -51.87 -38.70 27.36
CA THR A 688 -51.81 -38.08 26.04
C THR A 688 -53.20 -37.85 25.44
N THR A 689 -53.43 -36.70 24.82
CA THR A 689 -54.53 -36.49 23.87
C THR A 689 -54.00 -35.92 22.56
N LYS A 690 -54.58 -36.37 21.45
CA LYS A 690 -54.20 -36.03 20.08
C LYS A 690 -55.48 -35.85 19.28
N SER A 691 -55.61 -34.77 18.52
CA SER A 691 -56.80 -34.48 17.71
C SER A 691 -56.41 -33.90 16.36
N SER A 692 -57.26 -34.06 15.34
CA SER A 692 -56.86 -33.90 13.94
C SER A 692 -58.01 -33.58 12.98
N SER A 693 -57.86 -32.48 12.23
CA SER A 693 -58.58 -32.14 10.99
C SER A 693 -57.68 -31.16 10.20
N THR A 694 -57.36 -31.24 8.91
CA THR A 694 -58.04 -31.74 7.69
C THR A 694 -58.83 -30.65 6.94
N THR A 695 -58.14 -30.00 5.99
CA THR A 695 -58.67 -29.43 4.72
C THR A 695 -59.62 -28.21 4.85
N THR A 696 -59.36 -27.07 4.17
CA THR A 696 -59.72 -26.88 2.74
C THR A 696 -58.97 -25.69 2.11
N LYS A 697 -58.58 -25.81 0.82
CA LYS A 697 -58.18 -24.69 -0.04
C LYS A 697 -59.40 -24.17 -0.81
N THR A 698 -59.53 -22.85 -0.91
CA THR A 698 -60.40 -22.19 -1.90
C THR A 698 -59.59 -21.12 -2.63
N THR A 699 -59.77 -21.00 -3.95
CA THR A 699 -59.03 -20.08 -4.81
C THR A 699 -59.99 -19.12 -5.49
N THR A 700 -59.66 -17.83 -5.52
CA THR A 700 -60.39 -16.81 -6.28
C THR A 700 -59.40 -15.84 -6.93
N THR A 701 -59.62 -15.51 -8.20
CA THR A 701 -58.67 -14.76 -9.04
C THR A 701 -59.40 -13.78 -9.97
N SER A 702 -59.14 -12.49 -9.78
CA SER A 702 -59.50 -11.40 -10.72
C SER A 702 -58.93 -10.07 -10.21
N SER A 703 -58.43 -9.11 -11.00
CA SER A 703 -57.71 -9.09 -12.30
C SER A 703 -57.63 -7.64 -12.77
N SER A 704 -56.44 -7.05 -12.91
CA SER A 704 -56.30 -5.69 -13.47
C SER A 704 -54.96 -5.48 -14.18
N THR A 705 -55.03 -5.47 -15.51
CA THR A 705 -54.14 -4.80 -16.50
C THR A 705 -52.80 -4.23 -16.01
N SER A 706 -51.71 -4.77 -16.56
CA SER A 706 -50.38 -4.15 -16.55
C SER A 706 -50.20 -3.18 -17.73
N SER A 707 -49.60 -2.01 -17.48
CA SER A 707 -48.95 -1.17 -18.49
C SER A 707 -47.52 -0.88 -18.03
N SER A 708 -46.58 -0.85 -18.97
CA SER A 708 -45.15 -0.91 -18.67
C SER A 708 -44.47 0.45 -18.62
N SER A 709 -43.65 0.68 -17.59
CA SER A 709 -42.53 1.63 -17.61
C SER A 709 -41.27 0.94 -17.08
N SER A 710 -40.14 1.15 -17.75
CA SER A 710 -38.87 0.47 -17.43
C SER A 710 -38.18 1.13 -16.23
N PRO A 711 -37.62 0.35 -15.28
CA PRO A 711 -36.81 0.91 -14.20
C PRO A 711 -35.44 1.38 -14.70
N THR A 712 -34.99 2.55 -14.24
CA THR A 712 -33.65 3.08 -14.48
C THR A 712 -32.60 2.25 -13.74
N SER A 713 -31.45 1.99 -14.37
CA SER A 713 -30.36 1.24 -13.76
C SER A 713 -29.67 2.03 -12.64
N THR A 714 -29.71 1.53 -11.41
CA THR A 714 -28.86 2.00 -10.30
C THR A 714 -27.44 1.46 -10.41
N SER A 715 -26.46 2.24 -9.98
CA SER A 715 -25.05 1.83 -9.96
C SER A 715 -24.79 0.74 -8.92
N LEU A 716 -23.80 -0.11 -9.20
CA LEU A 716 -23.15 -0.94 -8.19
C LEU A 716 -22.46 -0.04 -7.15
N VAL A 717 -22.46 -0.46 -5.89
CA VAL A 717 -21.79 0.21 -4.77
C VAL A 717 -20.61 -0.65 -4.31
N PRO A 718 -19.39 -0.10 -4.16
CA PRO A 718 -18.25 -0.84 -3.62
C PRO A 718 -18.48 -1.30 -2.17
N GLY A 719 -17.89 -2.43 -1.78
CA GLY A 719 -17.99 -2.96 -0.40
C GLY A 719 -17.26 -2.13 0.67
N TYR A 720 -16.39 -1.21 0.25
CA TYR A 720 -15.76 -0.20 1.10
C TYR A 720 -15.88 1.19 0.46
N GLY A 721 -16.21 2.18 1.29
CA GLY A 721 -16.07 3.60 0.98
C GLY A 721 -15.21 4.31 2.03
N GLN A 722 -15.00 5.61 1.83
CA GLN A 722 -14.23 6.47 2.71
C GLN A 722 -15.08 7.70 3.05
N CYS A 723 -14.97 8.21 4.27
CA CYS A 723 -15.64 9.45 4.65
C CYS A 723 -14.91 10.65 4.03
N GLY A 724 -15.60 11.78 3.88
CA GLY A 724 -15.00 13.07 3.52
C GLY A 724 -15.41 13.62 2.14
N GLY A 725 -15.77 12.77 1.18
CA GLY A 725 -16.16 13.25 -0.15
C GLY A 725 -16.59 12.13 -1.11
N PRO A 726 -16.93 12.47 -2.37
CA PRO A 726 -16.97 11.48 -3.43
C PRO A 726 -15.54 10.98 -3.66
N PHE A 727 -15.32 9.66 -3.64
CA PHE A 727 -14.04 9.09 -4.05
C PHE A 727 -13.76 9.49 -5.49
N ALA A 728 -12.69 10.24 -5.72
CA ALA A 728 -12.28 10.67 -7.05
C ALA A 728 -11.74 9.48 -7.86
N GLN A 729 -12.65 8.65 -8.38
CA GLN A 729 -12.36 7.89 -9.58
C GLN A 729 -12.01 8.89 -10.68
N ALA A 730 -10.70 9.03 -10.97
CA ALA A 730 -10.21 9.75 -12.13
C ALA A 730 -10.99 9.23 -13.36
N SER A 731 -11.68 10.13 -14.05
CA SER A 731 -12.87 9.81 -14.84
C SER A 731 -12.55 9.17 -16.20
N ILE A 732 -12.17 7.90 -16.18
CA ILE A 732 -12.10 7.04 -17.35
C ILE A 732 -13.45 6.31 -17.51
N GLY A 733 -14.07 6.44 -18.68
CA GLY A 733 -15.49 6.10 -18.92
C GLY A 733 -15.87 4.61 -18.72
N PRO A 734 -17.15 4.32 -18.44
CA PRO A 734 -17.58 3.04 -17.83
C PRO A 734 -18.02 1.94 -18.82
N VAL A 735 -17.90 0.68 -18.39
CA VAL A 735 -18.75 -0.44 -18.83
C VAL A 735 -19.09 -1.32 -17.61
N VAL A 736 -20.36 -1.71 -17.48
CA VAL A 736 -20.92 -2.42 -16.31
C VAL A 736 -20.82 -3.96 -16.46
N PRO A 737 -20.52 -4.73 -15.39
CA PRO A 737 -20.47 -6.20 -15.43
C PRO A 737 -21.79 -6.88 -15.06
N HIS A 738 -21.99 -8.10 -15.59
CA HIS A 738 -23.01 -9.07 -15.20
C HIS A 738 -22.47 -10.51 -15.41
N VAL A 739 -22.85 -11.56 -14.66
CA VAL A 739 -23.26 -11.73 -13.23
C VAL A 739 -23.46 -13.25 -12.96
N LEU A 740 -23.46 -13.69 -11.69
CA LEU A 740 -23.78 -15.07 -11.20
C LEU A 740 -22.72 -16.18 -11.52
N GLN A 741 -22.13 -16.88 -10.54
CA GLN A 741 -22.63 -18.02 -9.71
C GLN A 741 -22.65 -19.39 -10.44
N ASP A 742 -22.47 -20.56 -9.80
CA ASP A 742 -21.90 -20.91 -8.48
C ASP A 742 -21.60 -22.43 -8.42
N LEU A 743 -21.12 -22.93 -7.26
CA LEU A 743 -21.29 -24.31 -6.76
C LEU A 743 -20.79 -25.50 -7.63
N LEU A 744 -19.76 -26.21 -7.14
CA LEU A 744 -19.94 -27.45 -6.37
C LEU A 744 -18.59 -28.03 -5.87
N ALA A 745 -18.62 -28.60 -4.67
CA ALA A 745 -17.53 -29.36 -4.05
C ALA A 745 -18.04 -30.77 -3.67
N PRO A 746 -17.33 -31.56 -2.84
CA PRO A 746 -15.97 -32.10 -2.94
C PRO A 746 -16.01 -33.65 -3.07
N ILE A 747 -14.86 -34.37 -3.05
CA ILE A 747 -14.71 -35.75 -2.48
C ILE A 747 -13.25 -36.27 -2.54
N ALA A 748 -12.95 -37.28 -1.71
CA ALA A 748 -11.80 -38.20 -1.74
C ALA A 748 -10.44 -37.78 -1.11
N THR A 749 -10.36 -37.97 0.21
CA THR A 749 -9.11 -38.27 0.94
C THR A 749 -8.74 -39.77 0.83
N LEU A 750 -7.49 -40.13 1.20
CA LEU A 750 -7.05 -41.33 1.96
C LEU A 750 -6.19 -42.42 1.24
N ILE A 751 -5.17 -42.91 1.96
CA ILE A 751 -4.25 -44.08 1.73
C ILE A 751 -3.38 -43.97 0.44
N ILE A 752 -2.03 -44.05 0.44
CA ILE A 752 -1.08 -45.08 0.95
C ILE A 752 0.27 -44.44 1.38
N PRO A 753 1.08 -45.05 2.31
CA PRO A 753 2.03 -44.27 3.12
C PRO A 753 3.55 -44.49 2.85
N ASN A 754 4.34 -43.50 3.31
CA ASN A 754 5.73 -43.59 3.81
C ASN A 754 6.67 -44.68 3.25
N VAL A 755 7.24 -44.44 2.07
CA VAL A 755 8.65 -44.75 1.76
C VAL A 755 9.25 -43.48 1.09
N PHE A 756 10.57 -43.30 1.15
CA PHE A 756 11.29 -42.09 0.68
C PHE A 756 11.09 -40.79 1.49
N ARG A 757 11.27 -40.86 2.82
CA ARG A 757 11.78 -39.70 3.58
C ARG A 757 13.29 -39.48 3.29
N LEU A 758 13.62 -39.05 2.07
CA LEU A 758 14.90 -38.40 1.77
C LEU A 758 14.66 -36.90 1.64
N LYS A 759 15.20 -36.11 2.58
CA LYS A 759 14.98 -34.67 2.66
C LYS A 759 15.53 -33.95 1.42
N ILE A 760 14.66 -33.25 0.68
CA ILE A 760 15.03 -32.40 -0.49
C ILE A 760 15.71 -31.08 -0.05
N LEU A 761 16.04 -30.92 1.25
CA LEU A 761 16.72 -29.74 1.79
C LEU A 761 18.08 -29.44 1.12
N ASN A 762 18.81 -30.45 0.64
CA ASN A 762 20.11 -30.22 -0.02
C ASN A 762 20.01 -29.62 -1.44
N VAL A 763 18.89 -29.79 -2.15
CA VAL A 763 18.72 -29.20 -3.49
C VAL A 763 18.46 -27.70 -3.36
N VAL A 764 17.55 -27.30 -2.47
CA VAL A 764 17.24 -25.88 -2.21
C VAL A 764 18.45 -25.14 -1.61
N ALA A 765 19.28 -25.83 -0.81
CA ALA A 765 20.54 -25.28 -0.31
C ALA A 765 21.57 -25.04 -1.44
N LEU A 766 21.73 -25.98 -2.38
CA LEU A 766 22.58 -25.78 -3.55
C LEU A 766 22.04 -24.68 -4.48
N GLU A 767 20.72 -24.63 -4.69
CA GLU A 767 20.07 -23.62 -5.53
C GLU A 767 20.32 -22.20 -4.97
N ARG A 768 20.12 -22.01 -3.66
CA ARG A 768 20.42 -20.73 -2.97
C ARG A 768 21.91 -20.37 -2.94
N ALA A 769 22.81 -21.34 -3.07
CA ALA A 769 24.25 -21.09 -3.18
C ALA A 769 24.66 -20.70 -4.61
N TRP A 770 24.23 -21.47 -5.61
CA TRP A 770 24.65 -21.28 -7.01
C TRP A 770 24.05 -20.05 -7.68
N THR A 771 22.81 -19.66 -7.36
CA THR A 771 22.24 -18.40 -7.86
C THR A 771 23.05 -17.18 -7.37
N ARG A 772 23.73 -17.27 -6.22
CA ARG A 772 24.61 -16.20 -5.71
C ARG A 772 26.03 -16.20 -6.30
N ILE A 773 26.37 -17.18 -7.14
CA ILE A 773 27.70 -17.35 -7.74
C ILE A 773 27.70 -16.95 -9.22
N ILE A 774 26.59 -17.15 -9.94
CA ILE A 774 26.49 -16.83 -11.38
C ILE A 774 26.18 -15.34 -11.63
N ASP A 775 25.53 -14.64 -10.68
CA ASP A 775 25.34 -13.18 -10.74
C ASP A 775 26.62 -12.39 -10.36
N ALA A 776 27.78 -13.05 -10.38
CA ALA A 776 29.10 -12.45 -10.18
C ALA A 776 30.05 -12.88 -11.32
N ASP A 777 30.87 -11.94 -11.79
CA ASP A 777 31.98 -12.14 -12.75
C ASP A 777 31.62 -12.35 -14.24
N THR A 778 30.69 -11.57 -14.78
CA THR A 778 30.76 -11.11 -16.20
C THR A 778 30.14 -9.72 -16.36
N ASP A 779 30.95 -8.66 -16.36
CA ASP A 779 30.58 -7.36 -16.97
C ASP A 779 31.79 -6.43 -17.25
N ASP A 780 32.86 -6.96 -17.85
CA ASP A 780 34.02 -6.13 -18.28
C ASP A 780 34.68 -6.65 -19.57
N ALA A 781 34.00 -6.49 -20.71
CA ALA A 781 34.56 -6.84 -22.03
C ALA A 781 33.96 -6.06 -23.22
N ARG A 782 34.84 -5.40 -23.99
CA ARG A 782 34.71 -4.95 -25.40
C ARG A 782 33.89 -3.70 -25.74
N THR A 783 34.65 -2.62 -25.85
CA THR A 783 34.49 -1.57 -26.87
C THR A 783 34.99 -2.02 -28.27
N LEU A 784 34.83 -1.14 -29.28
CA LEU A 784 35.60 -0.95 -30.54
C LEU A 784 35.09 -1.50 -31.92
N ASN A 785 35.20 -0.56 -32.89
CA ASN A 785 35.29 -0.64 -34.37
C ASN A 785 34.02 -0.94 -35.21
N THR A 786 33.57 -0.13 -36.19
CA THR A 786 34.16 0.47 -37.44
C THR A 786 34.44 -0.55 -38.56
N THR A 787 34.14 -0.33 -39.86
CA THR A 787 33.58 0.83 -40.64
C THR A 787 33.00 0.36 -42.00
N MET A 788 32.10 1.14 -42.64
CA MET A 788 32.31 1.69 -44.02
C MET A 788 31.13 2.57 -44.53
N SER A 789 31.39 3.38 -45.57
CA SER A 789 30.49 4.33 -46.26
C SER A 789 29.76 3.63 -47.45
N VAL A 790 28.78 4.16 -48.22
CA VAL A 790 28.39 5.51 -48.74
C VAL A 790 26.87 5.46 -49.09
N SER A 791 26.04 6.48 -49.43
CA SER A 791 26.15 7.92 -49.79
C SER A 791 24.84 8.69 -49.44
N GLN A 792 24.79 10.01 -49.72
CA GLN A 792 23.57 10.75 -50.11
C GLN A 792 23.69 11.25 -51.58
N PRO A 793 22.65 11.86 -52.18
CA PRO A 793 22.61 13.35 -52.17
C PRO A 793 21.20 14.00 -52.10
N LEU A 794 21.16 15.25 -51.59
CA LEU A 794 20.43 16.46 -52.05
C LEU A 794 18.99 16.42 -52.62
N LEU A 795 18.14 17.46 -52.51
CA LEU A 795 18.03 18.65 -51.63
C LEU A 795 16.67 19.36 -51.94
N GLU A 796 16.38 20.43 -51.20
CA GLU A 796 15.44 21.54 -51.45
C GLU A 796 13.94 21.39 -51.13
N THR A 797 13.17 22.45 -50.82
CA THR A 797 13.32 23.70 -50.01
C THR A 797 11.89 24.32 -49.94
N ILE A 798 11.66 25.32 -49.08
CA ILE A 798 10.60 26.37 -49.13
C ILE A 798 9.38 26.19 -48.18
N GLU A 799 9.20 27.20 -47.33
CA GLU A 799 8.08 27.49 -46.41
C GLU A 799 7.02 28.36 -47.15
N ALA A 800 5.87 28.84 -46.63
CA ALA A 800 5.30 28.94 -45.29
C ALA A 800 3.75 29.09 -45.38
N ASP A 801 3.15 29.75 -44.37
CA ASP A 801 1.84 30.44 -44.37
C ASP A 801 0.53 29.65 -44.13
N GLU A 802 0.11 29.67 -42.85
CA GLU A 802 -1.26 29.94 -42.36
C GLU A 802 -1.90 31.19 -43.05
N PRO A 803 -3.24 31.45 -43.03
CA PRO A 803 -4.11 31.11 -41.90
C PRO A 803 -5.59 30.75 -42.14
N SER A 804 -6.24 30.42 -41.01
CA SER A 804 -7.65 30.75 -40.65
C SER A 804 -8.81 29.86 -41.15
N ALA A 805 -9.78 29.67 -40.24
CA ALA A 805 -11.07 29.00 -40.47
C ALA A 805 -12.19 30.00 -40.85
N PRO A 806 -13.38 29.53 -41.26
CA PRO A 806 -14.50 29.62 -40.32
C PRO A 806 -15.53 28.45 -40.34
N GLN A 807 -16.55 28.61 -39.50
CA GLN A 807 -17.50 27.62 -38.99
C GLN A 807 -18.55 27.02 -39.97
N ALA A 808 -18.86 25.75 -39.71
CA ALA A 808 -20.18 25.08 -39.66
C ALA A 808 -21.46 25.68 -40.31
N GLY A 809 -22.22 24.80 -40.97
CA GLY A 809 -23.61 24.54 -40.53
C GLY A 809 -24.75 24.45 -41.58
N ASN A 810 -25.36 23.26 -41.67
CA ASN A 810 -26.77 22.96 -42.02
C ASN A 810 -27.34 23.22 -43.45
N ILE A 811 -28.00 22.18 -44.00
CA ILE A 811 -29.37 22.15 -44.59
C ILE A 811 -29.76 20.67 -44.85
N SER A 812 -31.04 20.33 -44.99
CA SER A 812 -31.56 18.96 -44.78
C SER A 812 -32.42 18.34 -45.91
N ASN A 813 -32.46 17.00 -45.89
CA ASN A 813 -33.51 16.07 -46.35
C ASN A 813 -33.84 15.84 -47.86
N GLN A 814 -33.50 14.61 -48.29
CA GLN A 814 -34.35 13.62 -49.02
C GLN A 814 -34.69 13.84 -50.52
N THR A 815 -34.70 12.82 -51.42
CA THR A 815 -34.39 11.36 -51.28
C THR A 815 -34.08 10.66 -52.61
N GLN A 816 -33.07 9.77 -52.60
CA GLN A 816 -32.95 8.48 -53.36
C GLN A 816 -32.85 8.51 -54.92
N PRO A 817 -32.36 7.42 -55.59
CA PRO A 817 -31.86 6.15 -55.04
C PRO A 817 -30.39 5.79 -55.36
N LYS A 818 -29.83 4.84 -54.61
CA LYS A 818 -28.60 4.09 -54.96
C LYS A 818 -28.77 2.60 -54.68
N ASN A 819 -28.56 1.75 -55.70
CA ASN A 819 -28.53 0.29 -55.54
C ASN A 819 -27.15 -0.18 -55.06
N ALA A 820 -27.12 -1.07 -54.06
CA ALA A 820 -25.91 -1.70 -53.54
C ALA A 820 -25.66 -3.07 -54.18
N ARG A 821 -24.40 -3.54 -54.17
CA ARG A 821 -24.02 -4.89 -54.61
C ARG A 821 -23.75 -5.80 -53.40
N ALA A 822 -24.17 -7.06 -53.49
CA ALA A 822 -24.22 -8.01 -52.38
C ALA A 822 -22.83 -8.41 -51.82
N PRO A 823 -22.75 -8.80 -50.52
CA PRO A 823 -21.50 -9.23 -49.88
C PRO A 823 -21.01 -10.61 -50.37
N VAL A 824 -19.70 -10.81 -50.36
CA VAL A 824 -19.07 -12.10 -50.69
C VAL A 824 -19.03 -12.99 -49.44
N VAL A 825 -19.64 -14.17 -49.54
CA VAL A 825 -19.59 -15.21 -48.49
C VAL A 825 -18.23 -15.90 -48.52
N LEU A 826 -17.53 -15.93 -47.38
CA LEU A 826 -16.34 -16.77 -47.20
C LEU A 826 -16.74 -18.14 -46.66
N THR A 827 -16.89 -19.11 -47.56
CA THR A 827 -17.12 -20.52 -47.23
C THR A 827 -15.88 -21.13 -46.56
N PRO A 828 -16.00 -21.99 -45.53
CA PRO A 828 -14.83 -22.61 -44.88
C PRO A 828 -14.15 -23.63 -45.78
N THR A 829 -13.03 -23.27 -46.40
CA THR A 829 -12.18 -24.23 -47.14
C THR A 829 -11.15 -24.85 -46.22
N THR A 830 -11.25 -26.16 -46.00
CA THR A 830 -10.27 -26.95 -45.24
C THR A 830 -8.89 -26.91 -45.91
N ARG A 831 -7.91 -26.25 -45.27
CA ARG A 831 -6.48 -26.51 -45.54
C ARG A 831 -5.98 -27.60 -44.63
N THR A 832 -5.82 -28.80 -45.20
CA THR A 832 -4.97 -29.86 -44.66
C THR A 832 -3.54 -29.36 -44.46
N SER A 833 -2.84 -29.98 -43.52
CA SER A 833 -1.42 -29.74 -43.26
C SER A 833 -0.55 -30.18 -44.44
N GLN A 834 -0.08 -29.24 -45.25
CA GLN A 834 1.06 -29.49 -46.14
C GLN A 834 2.35 -29.33 -45.33
N MET A 835 3.07 -30.44 -45.13
CA MET A 835 4.53 -30.37 -44.98
C MET A 835 5.11 -30.00 -46.34
N ALA A 836 6.21 -29.25 -46.37
CA ALA A 836 6.96 -29.06 -47.61
C ALA A 836 7.58 -30.40 -48.04
N THR A 837 7.41 -30.76 -49.31
CA THR A 837 7.94 -32.00 -49.90
C THR A 837 8.93 -31.66 -50.99
N THR A 838 10.05 -31.06 -50.60
CA THR A 838 11.14 -30.60 -51.46
C THR A 838 12.46 -31.20 -50.99
N GLU A 839 13.20 -31.84 -51.90
CA GLU A 839 14.37 -32.66 -51.56
C GLU A 839 15.54 -31.84 -50.97
N GLY A 840 15.58 -30.52 -51.20
CA GLY A 840 16.59 -29.62 -50.65
C GLY A 840 16.50 -29.35 -49.14
N ASP A 841 15.38 -29.66 -48.47
CA ASP A 841 15.27 -29.45 -47.02
C ASP A 841 16.11 -30.46 -46.21
N ALA A 842 16.38 -31.65 -46.78
CA ALA A 842 17.09 -32.74 -46.10
C ALA A 842 18.59 -32.45 -45.88
N GLU A 843 19.25 -31.71 -46.76
CA GLU A 843 20.69 -31.40 -46.66
C GLU A 843 20.99 -30.20 -45.72
N SER A 844 19.96 -29.52 -45.22
CA SER A 844 20.11 -28.24 -44.51
C SER A 844 20.60 -28.34 -43.05
N GLY A 845 20.67 -29.55 -42.49
CA GLY A 845 21.30 -29.85 -41.19
C GLY A 845 20.80 -28.99 -40.01
N ILE A 846 21.73 -28.55 -39.14
CA ILE A 846 21.43 -27.67 -38.00
C ILE A 846 20.85 -26.32 -38.47
N GLY A 847 21.28 -25.82 -39.63
CA GLY A 847 20.81 -24.56 -40.20
C GLY A 847 19.33 -24.58 -40.59
N GLY A 848 18.84 -25.71 -41.13
CA GLY A 848 17.42 -25.92 -41.43
C GLY A 848 16.55 -25.90 -40.19
N ILE A 849 16.95 -26.63 -39.14
CA ILE A 849 16.23 -26.69 -37.87
C ILE A 849 16.11 -25.29 -37.23
N LEU A 850 17.19 -24.50 -37.25
CA LEU A 850 17.17 -23.12 -36.76
C LEU A 850 16.32 -22.18 -37.64
N ARG A 851 16.23 -22.40 -38.95
CA ARG A 851 15.34 -21.64 -39.85
C ARG A 851 13.86 -21.99 -39.69
N GLN A 852 13.54 -23.21 -39.25
CA GLN A 852 12.19 -23.67 -38.97
C GLN A 852 11.72 -23.37 -37.53
N SER A 853 12.63 -22.92 -36.66
CA SER A 853 12.34 -22.44 -35.31
C SER A 853 11.66 -21.07 -35.33
N ALA A 854 10.69 -20.84 -34.44
CA ALA A 854 10.12 -19.50 -34.20
C ALA A 854 10.97 -18.71 -33.18
N HIS A 855 11.80 -19.41 -32.40
CA HIS A 855 12.67 -18.87 -31.35
C HIS A 855 14.09 -19.47 -31.45
N PRO A 856 14.82 -19.22 -32.56
CA PRO A 856 16.09 -19.88 -32.83
C PRO A 856 17.19 -19.57 -31.79
N VAL A 857 17.15 -18.40 -31.15
CA VAL A 857 18.15 -18.00 -30.14
C VAL A 857 17.98 -18.80 -28.83
N PRO A 858 16.80 -18.87 -28.19
CA PRO A 858 16.57 -19.81 -27.08
C PRO A 858 16.85 -21.28 -27.43
N LEU A 859 16.51 -21.72 -28.65
CA LEU A 859 16.79 -23.09 -29.10
C LEU A 859 18.30 -23.37 -29.22
N LEU A 860 19.07 -22.43 -29.77
CA LEU A 860 20.53 -22.50 -29.87
C LEU A 860 21.16 -22.60 -28.47
N PHE A 861 20.80 -21.70 -27.54
CA PHE A 861 21.37 -21.70 -26.19
C PHE A 861 20.99 -22.96 -25.38
N LEU A 862 19.79 -23.51 -25.57
CA LEU A 862 19.39 -24.78 -24.94
C LEU A 862 20.32 -25.93 -25.33
N TYR A 863 20.64 -26.08 -26.62
CA TYR A 863 21.55 -27.13 -27.07
C TYR A 863 23.02 -26.79 -26.78
N PHE A 864 23.41 -25.52 -26.85
CA PHE A 864 24.79 -25.08 -26.63
C PHE A 864 25.32 -25.48 -25.24
N PHE A 865 24.67 -25.06 -24.15
CA PHE A 865 25.16 -25.36 -22.80
C PHE A 865 25.15 -26.88 -22.50
N ARG A 866 24.15 -27.59 -23.01
CA ARG A 866 24.01 -29.06 -22.86
C ARG A 866 25.12 -29.83 -23.57
N ILE A 867 25.44 -29.45 -24.80
CA ILE A 867 26.53 -30.04 -25.57
C ILE A 867 27.88 -29.63 -24.98
N ALA A 868 28.06 -28.36 -24.57
CA ALA A 868 29.29 -27.87 -23.96
C ALA A 868 29.64 -28.62 -22.66
N ALA A 869 28.68 -28.84 -21.76
CA ALA A 869 28.91 -29.58 -20.51
C ALA A 869 29.39 -31.02 -20.77
N ILE A 870 28.79 -31.72 -21.74
CA ILE A 870 29.22 -33.07 -22.15
C ILE A 870 30.56 -33.05 -22.89
N ALA A 871 30.79 -32.08 -23.78
CA ALA A 871 32.01 -31.96 -24.55
C ALA A 871 33.22 -31.70 -23.64
N VAL A 872 33.11 -30.78 -22.68
CA VAL A 872 34.15 -30.54 -21.67
C VAL A 872 34.36 -31.79 -20.81
N TYR A 873 33.30 -32.46 -20.36
CA TYR A 873 33.44 -33.71 -19.59
C TYR A 873 34.21 -34.79 -20.37
N VAL A 874 33.81 -35.09 -21.61
CA VAL A 874 34.41 -36.16 -22.44
C VAL A 874 35.82 -35.82 -22.92
N LEU A 875 36.08 -34.56 -23.30
CA LEU A 875 37.35 -34.11 -23.87
C LEU A 875 38.34 -33.52 -22.85
N SER A 876 37.94 -33.37 -21.58
CA SER A 876 38.79 -32.84 -20.50
C SER A 876 40.20 -33.44 -20.50
N GLY A 877 40.31 -34.77 -20.46
CA GLY A 877 41.57 -35.51 -20.48
C GLY A 877 42.35 -35.47 -21.80
N TRP A 878 41.99 -34.61 -22.76
CA TRP A 878 42.79 -34.25 -23.93
C TRP A 878 43.38 -32.83 -23.82
N PHE A 879 42.87 -32.01 -22.90
CA PHE A 879 43.21 -30.59 -22.76
C PHE A 879 43.74 -30.21 -21.37
N THR A 880 43.39 -30.94 -20.30
CA THR A 880 43.95 -30.73 -18.97
C THR A 880 43.85 -31.96 -18.08
N ASP A 881 44.96 -32.31 -17.41
CA ASP A 881 44.98 -33.32 -16.35
C ASP A 881 44.43 -32.79 -15.00
N ASN A 882 44.12 -31.49 -14.93
CA ASN A 882 43.59 -30.89 -13.70
C ASN A 882 42.11 -31.22 -13.51
N TYR A 883 41.86 -32.29 -12.76
CA TYR A 883 40.53 -32.75 -12.36
C TYR A 883 39.71 -31.64 -11.66
N VAL A 884 40.33 -30.78 -10.83
CA VAL A 884 39.61 -29.72 -10.12
C VAL A 884 39.11 -28.65 -11.09
N LEU A 885 39.96 -28.20 -12.01
CA LEU A 885 39.60 -27.23 -13.04
C LEU A 885 38.48 -27.78 -13.95
N THR A 886 38.62 -29.03 -14.39
CA THR A 886 37.59 -29.75 -15.14
C THR A 886 36.26 -29.79 -14.39
N THR A 887 36.29 -30.13 -13.10
CA THR A 887 35.12 -30.20 -12.23
C THR A 887 34.40 -28.85 -12.19
N VAL A 888 35.12 -27.75 -11.91
CA VAL A 888 34.53 -26.41 -11.82
C VAL A 888 33.84 -26.01 -13.14
N ILE A 889 34.51 -26.18 -14.29
CA ILE A 889 33.97 -25.79 -15.59
C ILE A 889 32.70 -26.58 -15.93
N VAL A 890 32.70 -27.91 -15.72
CA VAL A 890 31.51 -28.74 -15.99
C VAL A 890 30.34 -28.37 -15.06
N VAL A 891 30.60 -28.09 -13.77
CA VAL A 891 29.54 -27.70 -12.83
C VAL A 891 28.94 -26.32 -13.17
N VAL A 892 29.76 -25.34 -13.58
CA VAL A 892 29.27 -24.02 -14.04
C VAL A 892 28.38 -24.19 -15.29
N LEU A 893 28.81 -24.96 -16.28
CA LEU A 893 28.03 -25.21 -17.51
C LEU A 893 26.70 -25.93 -17.21
N LEU A 894 26.69 -26.88 -16.26
CA LEU A 894 25.46 -27.57 -15.82
C LEU A 894 24.49 -26.63 -15.08
N ALA A 895 25.00 -25.68 -14.29
CA ALA A 895 24.18 -24.68 -13.62
C ALA A 895 23.59 -23.65 -14.61
N MET A 896 24.38 -23.22 -15.62
CA MET A 896 23.91 -22.37 -16.72
C MET A 896 22.84 -23.07 -17.57
N ASP A 897 23.03 -24.35 -17.93
CA ASP A 897 22.01 -25.17 -18.58
C ASP A 897 20.73 -25.28 -17.73
N PHE A 898 20.86 -25.63 -16.46
CA PHE A 898 19.71 -25.76 -15.54
C PHE A 898 18.87 -24.47 -15.50
N TRP A 899 19.52 -23.32 -15.34
CA TRP A 899 18.87 -22.01 -15.31
C TRP A 899 18.25 -21.66 -16.66
N ASN A 900 18.98 -21.81 -17.77
CA ASN A 900 18.51 -21.48 -19.12
C ASN A 900 17.30 -22.35 -19.52
N CYS A 901 17.37 -23.66 -19.25
CA CYS A 901 16.29 -24.60 -19.51
C CYS A 901 15.01 -24.20 -18.75
N ARG A 902 15.13 -23.91 -17.45
CA ARG A 902 13.99 -23.57 -16.57
C ARG A 902 13.41 -22.18 -16.82
N ASN A 903 14.24 -21.17 -17.02
CA ASN A 903 13.81 -19.76 -17.05
C ASN A 903 13.59 -19.19 -18.46
N VAL A 904 14.35 -19.63 -19.46
CA VAL A 904 14.31 -19.07 -20.82
C VAL A 904 13.65 -20.05 -21.79
N ALA A 905 14.24 -21.23 -21.98
CA ALA A 905 13.81 -22.20 -22.98
C ALA A 905 12.39 -22.75 -22.72
N GLY A 906 12.08 -23.12 -21.47
CA GLY A 906 10.73 -23.60 -21.11
C GLY A 906 9.62 -22.60 -21.44
N ARG A 907 9.82 -21.32 -21.09
CA ARG A 907 8.81 -20.25 -21.28
C ARG A 907 8.66 -19.85 -22.76
N THR A 908 9.76 -19.92 -23.52
CA THR A 908 9.78 -19.52 -24.94
C THR A 908 9.34 -20.65 -25.87
N LEU A 909 9.98 -21.83 -25.79
CA LEU A 909 9.83 -22.91 -26.77
C LEU A 909 8.56 -23.76 -26.59
N VAL A 910 8.23 -24.14 -25.34
CA VAL A 910 7.02 -24.93 -25.01
C VAL A 910 5.94 -24.14 -24.28
N GLY A 911 6.28 -23.00 -23.70
CA GLY A 911 5.33 -22.18 -22.95
C GLY A 911 4.99 -22.70 -21.56
N LEU A 912 5.90 -23.45 -20.95
CA LEU A 912 5.74 -24.03 -19.62
C LEU A 912 6.69 -23.37 -18.62
N ARG A 913 6.31 -23.36 -17.34
CA ARG A 913 7.14 -22.87 -16.22
C ARG A 913 6.79 -23.63 -14.95
N PHE A 914 7.78 -23.84 -14.09
CA PHE A 914 7.59 -24.43 -12.78
C PHE A 914 8.49 -23.76 -11.73
N TRP A 915 7.98 -23.63 -10.50
CA TRP A 915 8.74 -23.17 -9.34
C TRP A 915 8.19 -23.76 -8.04
N ASN A 916 8.99 -23.71 -6.99
CA ASN A 916 8.57 -24.06 -5.64
C ASN A 916 8.15 -22.77 -4.93
N GLN A 917 7.04 -22.84 -4.19
CA GLN A 917 6.64 -21.84 -3.20
C GLN A 917 6.66 -22.50 -1.83
N VAL A 918 6.96 -21.68 -0.82
CA VAL A 918 6.85 -22.04 0.59
C VAL A 918 5.71 -21.20 1.14
N ASP A 919 4.77 -21.85 1.83
CA ASP A 919 3.67 -21.16 2.52
C ASP A 919 4.13 -20.56 3.86
N GLU A 920 3.22 -19.88 4.56
CA GLU A 920 3.51 -19.21 5.83
C GLU A 920 3.72 -20.20 6.99
N ASP A 921 3.23 -21.45 6.84
CA ASP A 921 3.51 -22.58 7.74
C ASP A 921 4.91 -23.20 7.52
N GLY A 922 5.56 -22.89 6.39
CA GLY A 922 6.90 -23.35 6.04
C GLY A 922 6.95 -24.66 5.24
N GLU A 923 5.81 -25.18 4.79
CA GLU A 923 5.72 -26.33 3.88
C GLU A 923 5.93 -25.90 2.42
N SER A 924 6.45 -26.81 1.59
CA SER A 924 6.94 -26.46 0.25
C SER A 924 6.13 -27.15 -0.86
N TYR A 925 5.38 -26.38 -1.65
CA TYR A 925 4.58 -26.87 -2.77
C TYR A 925 5.12 -26.43 -4.13
N TRP A 926 4.79 -27.18 -5.18
CA TRP A 926 5.24 -26.90 -6.55
C TRP A 926 4.10 -26.29 -7.38
N VAL A 927 4.38 -25.12 -7.97
CA VAL A 927 3.46 -24.40 -8.85
C VAL A 927 3.88 -24.61 -10.30
N PHE A 928 2.87 -24.90 -11.13
CA PHE A 928 3.01 -25.16 -12.56
C PHE A 928 2.16 -24.18 -13.36
N GLU A 929 2.75 -23.59 -14.40
CA GLU A 929 2.15 -22.57 -15.25
C GLU A 929 2.36 -22.95 -16.73
N SER A 930 1.33 -22.72 -17.55
CA SER A 930 1.32 -22.99 -18.99
C SER A 930 0.66 -21.85 -19.75
N ARG A 931 1.20 -21.47 -20.92
CA ARG A 931 0.58 -20.49 -21.82
C ARG A 931 -0.81 -20.96 -22.25
N ASP A 932 -1.79 -20.06 -22.15
CA ASP A 932 -3.19 -20.35 -22.45
C ASP A 932 -3.43 -20.64 -23.94
N VAL A 933 -4.27 -21.64 -24.23
CA VAL A 933 -4.43 -22.26 -25.56
C VAL A 933 -5.87 -22.16 -26.06
N GLY A 934 -6.26 -20.93 -26.39
CA GLY A 934 -7.33 -20.66 -27.36
C GLY A 934 -8.75 -20.62 -26.80
N VAL A 935 -9.12 -19.50 -26.18
CA VAL A 935 -10.50 -18.99 -26.21
C VAL A 935 -10.53 -17.78 -27.15
N SER A 936 -11.50 -17.73 -28.07
CA SER A 936 -11.51 -16.77 -29.17
C SER A 936 -11.83 -15.34 -28.72
N SER A 937 -10.86 -14.44 -28.94
CA SER A 937 -10.89 -13.01 -28.66
C SER A 937 -12.11 -12.26 -29.20
N ALA A 938 -12.69 -11.37 -28.37
CA ALA A 938 -13.63 -10.33 -28.81
C ALA A 938 -13.39 -8.92 -28.21
N LEU A 939 -12.63 -8.77 -27.12
CA LEU A 939 -12.57 -7.51 -26.33
C LEU A 939 -11.16 -7.07 -25.84
N ARG A 940 -10.05 -7.45 -26.50
CA ARG A 940 -8.70 -6.94 -26.13
C ARG A 940 -7.78 -6.65 -27.34
N TYR A 941 -7.87 -5.42 -27.85
CA TYR A 941 -6.89 -4.65 -28.66
C TYR A 941 -7.28 -3.16 -28.49
N CYS A 942 -6.41 -2.15 -28.46
CA CYS A 942 -4.94 -2.05 -28.56
C CYS A 942 -4.35 -1.59 -27.20
N MET A 943 -3.06 -1.43 -26.90
CA MET A 943 -1.82 -1.27 -27.69
C MET A 943 -0.67 -1.83 -26.80
N LEU A 944 0.14 -2.82 -27.19
CA LEU A 944 1.38 -2.71 -27.99
C LEU A 944 2.30 -1.56 -27.49
N ILE A 945 3.58 -1.76 -27.16
CA ILE A 945 4.61 -2.67 -27.68
C ILE A 945 5.54 -3.11 -26.51
N ILE A 946 6.03 -4.35 -26.31
CA ILE A 946 5.87 -5.63 -27.04
C ILE A 946 5.31 -6.72 -26.11
N ARG A 947 4.22 -7.39 -26.50
CA ARG A 947 3.96 -8.82 -26.23
C ARG A 947 3.17 -9.39 -27.41
N GLN A 948 3.54 -10.56 -27.92
CA GLN A 948 2.78 -11.19 -29.03
C GLN A 948 1.51 -11.87 -28.50
N PRO A 949 0.38 -11.80 -29.23
CA PRO A 949 -0.82 -12.56 -28.90
C PRO A 949 -0.57 -14.07 -29.01
N SER A 950 -1.44 -14.87 -28.37
CA SER A 950 -1.29 -16.32 -28.19
C SER A 950 -1.16 -17.11 -29.50
N ARG A 951 0.07 -17.29 -29.97
CA ARG A 951 0.43 -18.28 -30.98
C ARG A 951 0.61 -19.65 -30.30
N PRO A 952 0.09 -20.75 -30.90
CA PRO A 952 0.47 -22.09 -30.48
C PRO A 952 2.00 -22.25 -30.51
N ALA A 953 2.57 -23.02 -29.57
CA ALA A 953 3.99 -23.35 -29.60
C ALA A 953 4.34 -24.01 -30.95
N ASN A 954 5.42 -23.54 -31.59
CA ASN A 954 5.84 -24.09 -32.87
C ASN A 954 6.15 -25.60 -32.70
N PRO A 955 5.54 -26.49 -33.51
CA PRO A 955 5.78 -27.93 -33.41
C PRO A 955 7.26 -28.33 -33.47
N VAL A 956 8.10 -27.56 -34.18
CA VAL A 956 9.55 -27.77 -34.23
C VAL A 956 10.20 -27.42 -32.89
N ASP A 957 9.92 -26.24 -32.35
CA ASP A 957 10.49 -25.77 -31.07
C ASP A 957 10.08 -26.66 -29.90
N ALA A 958 8.80 -27.05 -29.85
CA ALA A 958 8.32 -28.00 -28.84
C ALA A 958 8.97 -29.38 -28.98
N LYS A 959 9.06 -29.93 -30.20
CA LYS A 959 9.71 -31.22 -30.46
C LYS A 959 11.18 -31.19 -30.05
N MET A 960 11.92 -30.16 -30.43
CA MET A 960 13.34 -30.04 -30.11
C MET A 960 13.60 -29.80 -28.61
N PHE A 961 12.72 -29.06 -27.91
CA PHE A 961 12.77 -28.92 -26.45
C PHE A 961 12.57 -30.27 -25.75
N TRP A 962 11.53 -31.04 -26.09
CA TRP A 962 11.29 -32.34 -25.47
C TRP A 962 12.39 -33.36 -25.78
N ILE A 963 12.96 -33.34 -26.99
CA ILE A 963 14.17 -34.13 -27.31
C ILE A 963 15.34 -33.73 -26.40
N ALA A 964 15.61 -32.44 -26.23
CA ALA A 964 16.68 -31.96 -25.35
C ALA A 964 16.45 -32.33 -23.87
N LEU A 965 15.19 -32.37 -23.43
CA LEU A 965 14.82 -32.67 -22.06
C LEU A 965 15.10 -34.14 -21.69
N TYR A 966 14.83 -35.09 -22.60
CA TYR A 966 15.04 -36.52 -22.33
C TYR A 966 16.38 -37.07 -22.82
N ALA A 967 16.92 -36.61 -23.96
CA ALA A 967 18.13 -37.19 -24.55
C ALA A 967 19.40 -36.89 -23.71
N PHE A 968 19.53 -35.68 -23.16
CA PHE A 968 20.72 -35.31 -22.39
C PHE A 968 20.84 -36.03 -21.03
N PRO A 969 19.79 -36.20 -20.21
CA PRO A 969 19.88 -37.10 -19.05
C PRO A 969 20.19 -38.55 -19.45
N ALA A 970 19.65 -39.07 -20.57
CA ALA A 970 20.01 -40.40 -21.06
C ALA A 970 21.49 -40.52 -21.44
N LEU A 971 22.07 -39.49 -22.07
CA LEU A 971 23.52 -39.40 -22.33
C LEU A 971 24.33 -39.37 -21.02
N TRP A 972 23.90 -38.61 -20.00
CA TRP A 972 24.55 -38.63 -18.69
C TRP A 972 24.45 -40.00 -17.98
N VAL A 973 23.36 -40.76 -18.15
CA VAL A 973 23.27 -42.15 -17.65
C VAL A 973 24.26 -43.05 -18.40
N ALA A 974 24.40 -42.91 -19.73
CA ALA A 974 25.40 -43.67 -20.50
C ALA A 974 26.83 -43.33 -20.05
N LEU A 975 27.13 -42.05 -19.77
CA LEU A 975 28.42 -41.61 -19.22
C LEU A 975 28.66 -42.13 -17.80
N LEU A 976 27.62 -42.26 -16.96
CA LEU A 976 27.72 -42.88 -15.64
C LEU A 976 28.15 -44.35 -15.74
N ILE A 977 27.53 -45.11 -16.66
CA ILE A 977 27.87 -46.50 -16.92
C ILE A 977 29.32 -46.63 -17.40
N VAL A 978 29.77 -45.77 -18.33
CA VAL A 978 31.16 -45.75 -18.81
C VAL A 978 32.15 -45.37 -17.68
N SER A 979 31.79 -44.41 -16.82
CA SER A 979 32.62 -43.98 -15.68
C SER A 979 32.78 -45.10 -14.64
N LEU A 980 31.71 -45.86 -14.37
CA LEU A 980 31.74 -47.05 -13.51
C LEU A 980 32.58 -48.18 -14.12
N LEU A 981 32.39 -48.51 -15.40
CA LEU A 981 33.15 -49.56 -16.10
C LEU A 981 34.64 -49.25 -16.24
N LYS A 982 35.02 -47.96 -16.32
CA LYS A 982 36.43 -47.52 -16.31
C LYS A 982 37.05 -47.45 -14.91
N LEU A 983 36.32 -47.78 -13.83
CA LEU A 983 36.74 -47.58 -12.43
C LEU A 983 37.16 -46.13 -12.13
N GLY A 984 36.63 -45.16 -12.88
CA GLY A 984 37.00 -43.75 -12.83
C GLY A 984 36.27 -43.00 -11.72
N PHE A 985 36.40 -43.46 -10.47
CA PHE A 985 35.59 -43.03 -9.32
C PHE A 985 35.52 -41.51 -9.14
N SER A 986 36.59 -40.78 -9.45
CA SER A 986 36.65 -39.31 -9.37
C SER A 986 35.56 -38.61 -10.18
N PHE A 987 35.17 -39.14 -11.35
CA PHE A 987 34.21 -38.47 -12.23
C PHE A 987 32.74 -38.76 -11.91
N ILE A 988 32.46 -39.71 -11.02
CA ILE A 988 31.10 -40.13 -10.66
C ILE A 988 30.27 -39.01 -10.02
N PRO A 989 30.77 -38.20 -9.05
CA PRO A 989 29.98 -37.13 -8.42
C PRO A 989 29.50 -36.06 -9.42
N ILE A 990 30.30 -35.75 -10.44
CA ILE A 990 29.96 -34.78 -11.48
C ILE A 990 28.75 -35.28 -12.30
N VAL A 991 28.78 -36.56 -12.70
CA VAL A 991 27.68 -37.18 -13.45
C VAL A 991 26.42 -37.31 -12.60
N ILE A 992 26.55 -37.61 -11.31
CA ILE A 992 25.41 -37.62 -10.37
C ILE A 992 24.78 -36.22 -10.28
N LEU A 993 25.57 -35.15 -10.16
CA LEU A 993 25.05 -33.78 -10.13
C LEU A 993 24.36 -33.38 -11.45
N ALA A 994 24.97 -33.75 -12.59
CA ALA A 994 24.39 -33.55 -13.92
C ALA A 994 23.03 -34.23 -14.08
N LEU A 995 22.90 -35.46 -13.55
CA LEU A 995 21.65 -36.22 -13.53
C LEU A 995 20.62 -35.58 -12.60
N VAL A 996 21.00 -35.08 -11.42
CA VAL A 996 20.07 -34.38 -10.51
C VAL A 996 19.47 -33.14 -11.20
N PHE A 997 20.29 -32.24 -11.73
CA PHE A 997 19.79 -31.02 -12.39
C PHE A 997 18.93 -31.32 -13.63
N ASN A 998 19.33 -32.29 -14.46
CA ASN A 998 18.53 -32.68 -15.62
C ASN A 998 17.22 -33.36 -15.22
N MET A 999 17.23 -34.25 -14.21
CA MET A 999 16.03 -34.94 -13.76
C MET A 999 15.04 -33.99 -13.06
N THR A 1000 15.52 -32.97 -12.33
CA THR A 1000 14.66 -31.90 -11.79
C THR A 1000 13.92 -31.16 -12.92
N ASN A 1001 14.60 -30.83 -14.02
CA ASN A 1001 13.95 -30.21 -15.17
C ASN A 1001 12.99 -31.19 -15.89
N VAL A 1002 13.36 -32.47 -16.09
CA VAL A 1002 12.46 -33.50 -16.63
C VAL A 1002 11.17 -33.58 -15.83
N ILE A 1003 11.27 -33.71 -14.50
CA ILE A 1003 10.13 -33.82 -13.58
C ILE A 1003 9.28 -32.55 -13.63
N GLY A 1004 9.90 -31.37 -13.45
CA GLY A 1004 9.19 -30.09 -13.40
C GLY A 1004 8.40 -29.78 -14.67
N PHE A 1005 9.00 -29.98 -15.85
CA PHE A 1005 8.30 -29.77 -17.12
C PHE A 1005 7.28 -30.86 -17.44
N THR A 1006 7.52 -32.13 -17.05
CA THR A 1006 6.53 -33.21 -17.25
C THR A 1006 5.27 -33.00 -16.40
N TYR A 1007 5.40 -32.49 -15.17
CA TYR A 1007 4.23 -32.11 -14.38
C TYR A 1007 3.52 -30.88 -14.96
N ALA A 1008 4.26 -29.85 -15.42
CA ALA A 1008 3.65 -28.68 -16.08
C ALA A 1008 2.88 -29.05 -17.37
N ASP A 1009 3.40 -29.96 -18.19
CA ASP A 1009 2.74 -30.45 -19.40
C ASP A 1009 1.47 -31.26 -19.08
N ARG A 1010 1.48 -32.06 -18.01
CA ARG A 1010 0.30 -32.81 -17.55
C ARG A 1010 -0.79 -31.89 -17.03
N ASP A 1011 -0.44 -30.90 -16.21
CA ASP A 1011 -1.34 -29.88 -15.69
C ASP A 1011 -1.93 -29.02 -16.82
N ALA A 1012 -1.10 -28.57 -17.77
CA ALA A 1012 -1.56 -27.87 -18.97
C ALA A 1012 -2.59 -28.68 -19.77
N LYS A 1013 -2.34 -29.99 -19.97
CA LYS A 1013 -3.25 -30.89 -20.68
C LYS A 1013 -4.54 -31.18 -19.89
N GLN A 1014 -4.49 -31.20 -18.57
CA GLN A 1014 -5.69 -31.30 -17.72
C GLN A 1014 -6.53 -30.02 -17.80
N LYS A 1015 -5.91 -28.84 -17.69
CA LYS A 1015 -6.58 -27.53 -17.85
C LYS A 1015 -7.24 -27.40 -19.22
N TRP A 1016 -6.55 -27.77 -20.30
CA TRP A 1016 -7.10 -27.79 -21.65
C TRP A 1016 -8.23 -28.82 -21.84
N ALA A 1017 -8.10 -30.04 -21.30
CA ALA A 1017 -9.17 -31.04 -21.38
C ALA A 1017 -10.44 -30.58 -20.63
N ASN A 1018 -10.28 -29.91 -19.49
CA ASN A 1018 -11.39 -29.37 -18.71
C ASN A 1018 -12.07 -28.18 -19.41
N SER A 1019 -11.32 -27.26 -20.03
CA SER A 1019 -11.91 -26.12 -20.76
C SER A 1019 -12.65 -26.57 -22.03
N VAL A 1020 -12.12 -27.55 -22.76
CA VAL A 1020 -12.81 -28.16 -23.91
C VAL A 1020 -14.07 -28.93 -23.48
N ALA A 1021 -14.08 -29.57 -22.31
CA ALA A 1021 -15.26 -30.23 -21.77
C ALA A 1021 -16.35 -29.23 -21.31
N GLY A 1022 -15.97 -28.08 -20.74
CA GLY A 1022 -16.91 -27.03 -20.34
C GLY A 1022 -17.48 -26.21 -21.50
N GLY A 1023 -16.80 -26.18 -22.65
CA GLY A 1023 -17.16 -25.33 -23.80
C GLY A 1023 -18.25 -25.85 -24.75
N SER A 1024 -18.98 -26.92 -24.40
CA SER A 1024 -19.88 -27.60 -25.36
C SER A 1024 -21.22 -28.05 -24.75
N TRP A 1025 -22.20 -27.14 -24.70
CA TRP A 1025 -23.64 -27.42 -24.75
C TRP A 1025 -24.38 -26.15 -25.18
N GLY A 1026 -24.70 -26.01 -26.48
CA GLY A 1026 -25.26 -24.75 -26.98
C GLY A 1026 -25.76 -24.69 -28.44
N LEU A 1027 -25.64 -25.75 -29.24
CA LEU A 1027 -26.31 -25.87 -30.55
C LEU A 1027 -26.39 -27.34 -30.97
N GLY A 1028 -27.60 -27.81 -31.32
CA GLY A 1028 -27.86 -29.22 -31.59
C GLY A 1028 -27.65 -29.62 -33.06
N ILE A 1029 -26.52 -30.27 -33.36
CA ILE A 1029 -26.38 -31.15 -34.53
C ILE A 1029 -25.82 -32.48 -34.05
N GLY A 1030 -26.67 -33.52 -34.03
CA GLY A 1030 -26.26 -34.87 -33.66
C GLY A 1030 -25.54 -35.58 -34.82
N GLY A 1031 -24.38 -36.18 -34.56
CA GLY A 1031 -23.68 -36.94 -35.60
C GLY A 1031 -22.24 -37.36 -35.26
N ILE A 1032 -22.08 -38.46 -34.51
CA ILE A 1032 -20.95 -39.42 -34.55
C ILE A 1032 -19.54 -38.92 -34.14
N GLY A 1033 -19.15 -37.65 -34.34
CA GLY A 1033 -17.77 -37.17 -34.12
C GLY A 1033 -17.29 -37.17 -32.66
N GLY A 1034 -18.18 -36.89 -31.70
CA GLY A 1034 -17.81 -36.64 -30.30
C GLY A 1034 -17.23 -37.83 -29.53
N GLN A 1035 -17.48 -39.07 -29.96
CA GLN A 1035 -16.96 -40.27 -29.30
C GLN A 1035 -15.58 -40.71 -29.83
N ILE A 1036 -15.20 -40.29 -31.04
CA ILE A 1036 -13.94 -40.71 -31.67
C ILE A 1036 -12.76 -39.90 -31.13
N LEU A 1037 -12.91 -38.57 -31.00
CA LEU A 1037 -11.84 -37.69 -30.49
C LEU A 1037 -11.47 -38.02 -29.03
N THR A 1038 -12.48 -38.21 -28.18
CA THR A 1038 -12.33 -38.54 -26.75
C THR A 1038 -11.69 -39.92 -26.54
N GLY A 1039 -11.92 -40.87 -27.46
CA GLY A 1039 -11.28 -42.18 -27.46
C GLY A 1039 -9.82 -42.16 -27.93
N ALA A 1040 -9.45 -41.28 -28.85
CA ALA A 1040 -8.10 -41.18 -29.41
C ALA A 1040 -7.08 -40.65 -28.39
N VAL A 1041 -7.40 -39.55 -27.69
CA VAL A 1041 -6.49 -38.94 -26.70
C VAL A 1041 -6.25 -39.85 -25.48
N LYS A 1042 -7.26 -40.65 -25.09
CA LYS A 1042 -7.11 -41.65 -24.01
C LYS A 1042 -6.30 -42.91 -24.40
N LYS A 1043 -5.95 -43.09 -25.68
CA LYS A 1043 -5.15 -44.24 -26.16
C LYS A 1043 -3.74 -43.88 -26.67
N SER A 1044 -3.41 -42.61 -26.87
CA SER A 1044 -2.07 -42.18 -27.31
C SER A 1044 -1.05 -42.05 -26.18
N VAL A 1045 -1.48 -41.74 -24.94
CA VAL A 1045 -0.57 -41.55 -23.79
C VAL A 1045 -0.16 -42.87 -23.11
N GLY A 1046 -0.95 -43.94 -23.28
CA GLY A 1046 -0.73 -45.24 -22.64
C GLY A 1046 0.17 -46.24 -23.38
N ARG A 1047 1.07 -45.79 -24.26
CA ARG A 1047 1.83 -46.72 -25.15
C ARG A 1047 3.26 -46.33 -25.55
N VAL A 1048 3.91 -45.41 -24.83
CA VAL A 1048 5.32 -45.03 -25.06
C VAL A 1048 6.23 -45.27 -23.84
N PHE A 1049 5.68 -45.37 -22.63
CA PHE A 1049 6.40 -45.79 -21.43
C PHE A 1049 5.66 -46.97 -20.78
N GLY A 1050 6.32 -48.11 -20.66
CA GLY A 1050 5.70 -49.39 -20.33
C GLY A 1050 6.70 -50.49 -19.98
N SER A 1051 7.77 -50.10 -19.25
CA SER A 1051 8.79 -50.96 -18.63
C SER A 1051 9.52 -50.15 -17.57
#